data_AF-A0A536UAE9-F1
#
_entry.id   AF-A0A536UAE9-F1
#
_cell.length_a   1.000
_cell.length_b   1.000
_cell.length_c   1.000
_cell.angle_alpha   90.00
_cell.angle_beta   90.00
_cell.angle_gamma   90.00
#
_symmetry.space_group_name_H-M   'P 1'
#
loop_
_entity.id
_entity.type
_entity.pdbx_description
1 polymer ?
#
loop_
_entity_poly.entity_id
_entity_poly.type
_entity_poly.pdbx_seq_one_letter_code
_entity_poly.pdbx_strand_id
1 'polypeptide(L)'
;MRTLAATATPWHDTKSSLRVVLRELSPLASTQGRTFRVRYAAAPESRAQVAALPLGSTMQLNLSRQPTGPAAAVLPVTALVKASGSAGVWVLDAKGSGPGGQRRCTEARCRHHRARHRTRARSRAGPRRKEQLMKRFNLSEWAVTHRPMVLFLIIVTLIVGGLAFTRLGRLEDPNFDVPQMTAIVVWPGATAQDVQDQVLNRIERRLQELDHFEYVRSFARQGYGGITLWMKGGSSKAELENAWYQVRKKIGDVRHEFPEGVRGPFFNDEYNDRYSVLYALSAPGLSMAELLNVTEDVKRRIQGVDGVAKVDVLGKQAERVFVEISTRRLAALGIPPTAVFDALARQNLVAPAGSADATHDRVQVRVDGGLRSAAEVANVTLEAGGQLLRLADIATVRTGYEDPPSLTIRHNGVPVLAIGVTMQANGNVLDFGRALEQRLAQVRQELPAGVEIQQYADQPRVVAESVWEFEHSFLEALAIVLAVSFLFLGWRTGIVVAASVPLVLALVAAVMYAAGWNLDRISLGALIIALGLLVDDAIIAVEMMVVKLEEGWDRLRAATYAYTTTAFPMLTGTLVTAAGFMPVGFAKSIAGQYAGGIFWVVGVALILSWVVAVVFTPYLAHLSPAARRHRPGGAAPRLGARHHCADLRHRRRRHAEGAAAVLPHRIAAGTAGGTAAARGRVLRRHRAPGEAARGAAGEGPGHRVLHRLHRRRYAALLSVDPAGTSQPGVRTVRRQDGGY
;
A
#
# COMPACT_ATOMS: atom_id res chain seq x y z
N MET A 1 -25.69 8.63 -68.37
CA MET A 1 -24.91 8.98 -67.15
C MET A 1 -24.32 10.37 -67.33
N ARG A 2 -24.47 11.30 -66.38
CA ARG A 2 -23.70 12.55 -66.36
C ARG A 2 -22.65 12.45 -65.25
N THR A 3 -21.38 12.60 -65.60
CA THR A 3 -20.27 12.72 -64.65
C THR A 3 -20.46 14.01 -63.86
N LEU A 4 -20.75 13.89 -62.56
CA LEU A 4 -20.79 15.02 -61.65
C LEU A 4 -19.36 15.30 -61.14
N ALA A 5 -18.91 16.55 -61.27
CA ALA A 5 -17.65 16.99 -60.71
C ALA A 5 -17.81 17.25 -59.20
N ALA A 6 -17.04 16.52 -58.40
CA ALA A 6 -16.96 16.72 -56.95
C ALA A 6 -15.54 17.17 -56.57
N THR A 7 -15.44 18.08 -55.61
CA THR A 7 -14.16 18.51 -55.03
C THR A 7 -14.04 18.00 -53.60
N ALA A 8 -12.84 17.56 -53.25
CA ALA A 8 -12.49 17.12 -51.90
C ALA A 8 -11.41 18.04 -51.33
N THR A 9 -11.62 18.56 -50.12
CA THR A 9 -10.66 19.41 -49.39
C THR A 9 -10.16 18.68 -48.13
N PRO A 10 -8.85 18.69 -47.83
CA PRO A 10 -8.32 18.27 -46.53
C PRO A 10 -8.91 19.10 -45.38
N TRP A 11 -9.13 18.50 -44.21
CA TRP A 11 -9.67 19.23 -43.06
C TRP A 11 -8.70 20.29 -42.48
N HIS A 12 -7.39 20.11 -42.69
CA HIS A 12 -6.35 21.04 -42.21
C HIS A 12 -5.78 22.00 -43.28
N ASP A 13 -6.20 21.88 -44.54
CA ASP A 13 -5.81 22.82 -45.61
C ASP A 13 -7.01 23.11 -46.51
N THR A 14 -7.50 24.35 -46.45
CA THR A 14 -8.64 24.83 -47.24
C THR A 14 -8.25 25.36 -48.63
N LYS A 15 -6.96 25.41 -48.97
CA LYS A 15 -6.49 25.95 -50.27
C LYS A 15 -6.32 24.88 -51.35
N SER A 16 -6.11 23.61 -50.99
CA SER A 16 -5.98 22.51 -51.96
C SER A 16 -7.31 21.77 -52.18
N SER A 17 -7.89 21.90 -53.38
CA SER A 17 -9.10 21.17 -53.79
C SER A 17 -8.78 20.08 -54.80
N LEU A 18 -8.94 18.81 -54.43
CA LEU A 18 -8.70 17.66 -55.31
C LEU A 18 -9.97 17.28 -56.08
N ARG A 19 -9.83 16.84 -57.34
CA ARG A 19 -10.97 16.41 -58.16
C ARG A 19 -11.27 14.93 -57.96
N VAL A 20 -12.57 14.63 -57.80
CA VAL A 20 -13.08 13.28 -57.63
C VAL A 20 -14.14 12.99 -58.70
N VAL A 21 -14.03 11.82 -59.34
CA VAL A 21 -14.96 11.36 -60.38
C VAL A 21 -16.02 10.48 -59.76
N LEU A 22 -17.28 10.89 -59.91
CA LEU A 22 -18.46 10.08 -59.56
C LEU A 22 -18.77 9.08 -60.69
N ARG A 23 -18.73 7.78 -60.36
CA ARG A 23 -18.98 6.68 -61.31
C ARG A 23 -20.41 6.16 -61.27
N GLU A 24 -21.07 6.19 -60.11
CA GLU A 24 -22.45 5.69 -59.98
C GLU A 24 -23.19 6.43 -58.85
N LEU A 25 -24.47 6.75 -59.09
CA LEU A 25 -25.38 7.32 -58.12
C LEU A 25 -26.73 6.59 -58.24
N SER A 26 -27.11 5.80 -57.24
CA SER A 26 -28.34 4.98 -57.26
C SER A 26 -29.15 5.15 -55.96
N PRO A 27 -30.47 5.44 -56.03
CA PRO A 27 -31.29 5.64 -54.84
C PRO A 27 -31.54 4.31 -54.11
N LEU A 28 -31.51 4.32 -52.78
CA LEU A 28 -31.94 3.20 -51.94
C LEU A 28 -33.41 3.37 -51.58
N ALA A 29 -34.20 2.31 -51.79
CA ALA A 29 -35.64 2.30 -51.55
C ALA A 29 -35.97 2.31 -50.05
N SER A 30 -36.01 3.52 -49.49
CA SER A 30 -36.61 3.87 -48.20
C SER A 30 -37.91 4.65 -48.47
N THR A 31 -38.94 4.48 -47.64
CA THR A 31 -40.20 5.23 -47.71
C THR A 31 -40.09 6.72 -47.40
N GLN A 32 -38.87 7.20 -47.08
CA GLN A 32 -38.48 8.61 -47.16
C GLN A 32 -37.27 8.72 -48.10
N GLY A 33 -37.52 9.10 -49.37
CA GLY A 33 -36.55 9.03 -50.47
C GLY A 33 -35.45 10.09 -50.42
N ARG A 34 -34.50 9.93 -49.48
CA ARG A 34 -33.33 10.83 -49.31
C ARG A 34 -31.99 10.10 -49.10
N THR A 35 -31.92 8.81 -49.41
CA THR A 35 -30.71 7.99 -49.26
C THR A 35 -30.16 7.54 -50.62
N PHE A 36 -28.90 7.89 -50.91
CA PHE A 36 -28.22 7.55 -52.17
C PHE A 36 -27.01 6.65 -51.92
N ARG A 37 -26.85 5.61 -52.75
CA ARG A 37 -25.61 4.86 -52.92
C ARG A 37 -24.72 5.63 -53.91
N VAL A 38 -23.46 5.85 -53.54
CA VAL A 38 -22.52 6.62 -54.34
C VAL A 38 -21.22 5.84 -54.54
N ARG A 39 -20.76 5.71 -55.79
CA ARG A 39 -19.41 5.22 -56.12
C ARG A 39 -18.57 6.37 -56.66
N TYR A 40 -17.41 6.61 -56.04
CA TYR A 40 -16.49 7.67 -56.40
C TYR A 40 -15.05 7.14 -56.47
N ALA A 41 -14.18 7.83 -57.21
CA ALA A 41 -12.74 7.54 -57.28
C ALA A 41 -11.95 8.83 -57.56
N ALA A 42 -10.70 8.91 -57.09
CA ALA A 42 -9.83 10.04 -57.42
C ALA A 42 -9.64 10.17 -58.94
N ALA A 43 -9.74 11.42 -59.45
CA ALA A 43 -9.44 11.72 -60.86
C ALA A 43 -7.98 11.36 -61.18
N PRO A 44 -7.64 10.96 -62.42
CA PRO A 44 -6.28 10.57 -62.78
C PRO A 44 -5.24 11.61 -62.36
N GLU A 45 -5.50 12.89 -62.62
CA GLU A 45 -4.66 14.03 -62.24
C GLU A 45 -4.43 14.19 -60.73
N SER A 46 -5.35 13.71 -59.88
CA SER A 46 -5.29 13.88 -58.42
C SER A 46 -4.76 12.65 -57.68
N ARG A 47 -4.52 11.51 -58.35
CA ARG A 47 -4.13 10.25 -57.69
C ARG A 47 -2.83 10.33 -56.90
N ALA A 48 -1.79 10.96 -57.48
CA ALA A 48 -0.49 11.10 -56.81
C ALA A 48 -0.61 11.96 -55.53
N GLN A 49 -1.40 13.03 -55.58
CA GLN A 49 -1.64 13.92 -54.44
C GLN A 49 -2.47 13.24 -53.34
N VAL A 50 -3.46 12.41 -53.71
CA VAL A 50 -4.23 11.60 -52.74
C VAL A 50 -3.36 10.53 -52.07
N ALA A 51 -2.43 9.91 -52.80
CA ALA A 51 -1.54 8.87 -52.28
C ALA A 51 -0.47 9.41 -51.29
N ALA A 52 -0.13 10.69 -51.37
CA ALA A 52 0.84 11.34 -50.48
C ALA A 52 0.27 11.78 -49.12
N LEU A 53 -1.03 11.58 -48.86
CA LEU A 53 -1.69 12.02 -47.64
C LEU A 53 -1.55 11.00 -46.49
N PRO A 54 -1.46 11.45 -45.22
CA PRO A 54 -1.35 10.55 -44.07
C PRO A 54 -2.53 9.57 -43.96
N LEU A 55 -2.21 8.29 -43.75
CA LEU A 55 -3.21 7.25 -43.48
C LEU A 55 -4.01 7.58 -42.22
N GLY A 56 -5.34 7.64 -42.35
CA GLY A 56 -6.27 8.02 -41.28
C GLY A 56 -6.86 9.44 -41.41
N SER A 57 -6.32 10.27 -42.31
CA SER A 57 -6.88 11.60 -42.59
C SER A 57 -8.30 11.54 -43.21
N THR A 58 -9.09 12.58 -42.99
CA THR A 58 -10.45 12.74 -43.53
C THR A 58 -10.58 13.98 -44.43
N MET A 59 -11.35 13.84 -45.50
CA MET A 59 -11.65 14.90 -46.46
C MET A 59 -13.14 15.18 -46.53
N GLN A 60 -13.50 16.46 -46.74
CA GLN A 60 -14.88 16.86 -47.01
C GLN A 60 -15.12 16.90 -48.52
N LEU A 61 -16.04 16.08 -49.00
CA LEU A 61 -16.47 16.00 -50.40
C LEU A 61 -17.70 16.89 -50.62
N ASN A 62 -17.57 17.90 -51.48
CA ASN A 62 -18.63 18.85 -51.82
C ASN A 62 -19.20 18.55 -53.22
N LEU A 63 -20.52 18.43 -53.33
CA LEU A 63 -21.21 18.15 -54.60
C LEU A 63 -21.68 19.45 -55.28
N SER A 64 -21.10 19.77 -56.44
CA SER A 64 -21.26 21.08 -57.09
C SER A 64 -22.60 21.33 -57.79
N ARG A 65 -23.40 20.29 -58.07
CA ARG A 65 -24.73 20.42 -58.72
C ARG A 65 -25.73 19.35 -58.24
N GLN A 66 -26.72 19.77 -57.44
CA GLN A 66 -28.01 19.09 -57.27
C GLN A 66 -29.14 20.13 -57.12
N PRO A 67 -30.39 19.82 -57.51
CA PRO A 67 -31.53 20.75 -57.44
C PRO A 67 -32.05 21.02 -56.01
N THR A 68 -31.40 20.48 -54.98
CA THR A 68 -31.89 20.46 -53.58
C THR A 68 -30.93 21.10 -52.57
N GLY A 69 -29.91 21.83 -53.05
CA GLY A 69 -28.93 22.55 -52.23
C GLY A 69 -27.57 21.83 -52.11
N PRO A 70 -26.56 22.49 -51.52
CA PRO A 70 -25.22 21.92 -51.36
C PRO A 70 -25.21 20.79 -50.32
N ALA A 71 -24.72 19.62 -50.72
CA ALA A 71 -24.51 18.48 -49.83
C ALA A 71 -23.00 18.20 -49.68
N ALA A 72 -22.58 17.97 -48.44
CA ALA A 72 -21.20 17.67 -48.07
C ALA A 72 -21.13 16.39 -47.22
N ALA A 73 -20.09 15.57 -47.44
CA ALA A 73 -19.80 14.41 -46.60
C ALA A 73 -18.32 14.35 -46.23
N VAL A 74 -18.04 13.98 -44.98
CA VAL A 74 -16.68 13.69 -44.50
C VAL A 74 -16.37 12.21 -44.77
N LEU A 75 -15.22 11.95 -45.39
CA LEU A 75 -14.80 10.63 -45.88
C LEU A 75 -13.33 10.37 -45.52
N PRO A 76 -12.94 9.15 -45.08
CA PRO A 76 -11.54 8.81 -44.86
C PRO A 76 -10.78 8.65 -46.18
N VAL A 77 -9.55 9.18 -46.25
CA VAL A 77 -8.71 9.18 -47.48
C VAL A 77 -8.39 7.77 -47.98
N THR A 78 -8.34 6.77 -47.09
CA THR A 78 -8.17 5.36 -47.46
C THR A 78 -9.26 4.83 -48.40
N ALA A 79 -10.45 5.46 -48.43
CA ALA A 79 -11.52 5.13 -49.37
C ALA A 79 -11.29 5.68 -50.80
N LEU A 80 -10.35 6.61 -51.00
CA LEU A 80 -9.99 7.17 -52.31
C LEU A 80 -8.79 6.46 -52.96
N VAL A 81 -7.94 5.80 -52.16
CA VAL A 81 -6.66 5.20 -52.61
C VAL A 81 -6.81 3.78 -53.17
N LYS A 82 -7.83 3.00 -52.77
CA LYS A 82 -7.99 1.61 -53.24
C LYS A 82 -8.31 1.55 -54.74
N ALA A 83 -7.32 1.12 -55.54
CA ALA A 83 -7.46 0.89 -56.97
C ALA A 83 -8.32 -0.34 -57.34
N SER A 84 -8.53 -1.27 -56.41
CA SER A 84 -9.46 -2.39 -56.56
C SER A 84 -10.88 -1.99 -56.13
N GLY A 85 -11.88 -2.33 -56.94
CA GLY A 85 -13.25 -1.81 -56.93
C GLY A 85 -14.14 -2.16 -55.73
N SER A 86 -13.60 -2.35 -54.52
CA SER A 86 -14.37 -2.47 -53.29
C SER A 86 -15.01 -1.12 -52.91
N ALA A 87 -16.17 -0.83 -53.51
CA ALA A 87 -16.92 0.39 -53.32
C ALA A 87 -17.33 0.61 -51.85
N GLY A 88 -16.84 1.70 -51.24
CA GLY A 88 -17.35 2.16 -49.95
C GLY A 88 -18.78 2.68 -50.07
N VAL A 89 -19.74 2.00 -49.44
CA VAL A 89 -21.13 2.46 -49.38
C VAL A 89 -21.27 3.45 -48.22
N TRP A 90 -21.56 4.71 -48.55
CA TRP A 90 -21.77 5.78 -47.59
C TRP A 90 -23.18 6.35 -47.74
N VAL A 91 -23.81 6.67 -46.61
CA VAL A 91 -25.13 7.30 -46.54
C VAL A 91 -24.95 8.80 -46.40
N LEU A 92 -25.43 9.56 -47.38
CA LEU A 92 -25.65 11.00 -47.30
C LEU A 92 -27.07 11.25 -46.78
N ASP A 93 -27.20 12.01 -45.70
CA ASP A 93 -28.46 12.62 -45.28
C ASP A 93 -28.43 14.11 -45.65
N ALA A 94 -29.55 14.64 -46.12
CA ALA A 94 -29.66 15.99 -46.69
C ALA A 94 -29.90 17.10 -45.65
N LYS A 95 -29.71 16.82 -44.35
CA LYS A 95 -29.77 17.81 -43.28
C LYS A 95 -28.37 18.20 -42.81
N GLY A 96 -28.07 19.49 -42.92
CA GLY A 96 -26.86 20.09 -42.33
C GLY A 96 -26.83 19.90 -40.82
N SER A 97 -26.09 18.87 -40.39
CA SER A 97 -25.83 18.51 -39.01
C SER A 97 -24.42 17.94 -38.92
N GLY A 98 -23.72 18.22 -37.82
CA GLY A 98 -22.26 18.12 -37.73
C GLY A 98 -21.66 16.70 -37.80
N PRO A 99 -20.33 16.58 -37.67
CA PRO A 99 -19.59 15.34 -37.89
C PRO A 99 -19.81 14.33 -36.75
N GLY A 100 -20.93 13.60 -36.80
CA GLY A 100 -21.32 12.71 -35.71
C GLY A 100 -22.47 11.76 -36.02
N GLY A 101 -22.40 10.98 -37.10
CA GLY A 101 -23.49 10.06 -37.45
C GLY A 101 -23.26 9.13 -38.65
N GLN A 102 -22.35 8.17 -38.55
CA GLN A 102 -22.22 7.09 -39.55
C GLN A 102 -22.09 5.71 -38.89
N ARG A 103 -22.97 4.78 -39.27
CA ARG A 103 -22.91 3.36 -38.88
C ARG A 103 -22.61 2.49 -40.09
N ARG A 104 -21.63 1.59 -39.97
CA ARG A 104 -21.32 0.55 -40.96
C ARG A 104 -22.37 -0.56 -40.88
N CYS A 105 -22.93 -0.97 -42.01
CA CYS A 105 -23.69 -2.22 -42.13
C CYS A 105 -23.00 -3.14 -43.14
N THR A 106 -22.70 -4.36 -42.74
CA THR A 106 -22.11 -5.41 -43.60
C THR A 106 -23.20 -6.34 -44.14
N GLU A 107 -22.84 -7.06 -45.21
CA GLU A 107 -23.75 -7.50 -46.28
C GLU A 107 -24.68 -8.69 -45.96
N ALA A 108 -24.63 -9.22 -44.74
CA ALA A 108 -25.12 -10.57 -44.42
C ALA A 108 -26.59 -10.68 -43.92
N ARG A 109 -27.35 -9.59 -43.74
CA ARG A 109 -28.65 -9.63 -43.03
C ARG A 109 -29.91 -9.20 -43.80
N CYS A 110 -29.84 -9.12 -45.14
CA CYS A 110 -30.97 -8.70 -45.99
C CYS A 110 -31.46 -9.77 -47.00
N ARG A 111 -31.49 -11.05 -46.59
CA ARG A 111 -32.15 -12.13 -47.35
C ARG A 111 -32.96 -13.05 -46.43
N HIS A 112 -34.19 -12.65 -46.11
CA HIS A 112 -35.36 -13.53 -45.90
C HIS A 112 -36.61 -12.66 -45.60
N HIS A 113 -37.36 -12.29 -46.64
CA HIS A 113 -38.81 -11.99 -46.59
C HIS A 113 -39.32 -11.60 -48.00
N ARG A 114 -39.46 -12.62 -48.87
CA ARG A 114 -40.23 -12.52 -50.13
C ARG A 114 -40.91 -13.85 -50.44
N ALA A 115 -41.99 -14.14 -49.71
CA ALA A 115 -43.00 -15.12 -50.14
C ALA A 115 -44.27 -15.01 -49.27
N ARG A 116 -45.29 -14.32 -49.77
CA ARG A 116 -46.67 -14.83 -49.97
C ARG A 116 -47.65 -13.67 -50.18
N HIS A 117 -48.37 -13.73 -51.28
CA HIS A 117 -49.39 -12.76 -51.69
C HIS A 117 -50.76 -13.10 -51.10
N ARG A 118 -51.60 -12.05 -50.96
CA ARG A 118 -53.07 -12.05 -51.16
C ARG A 118 -53.90 -13.20 -50.53
N THR A 119 -54.79 -12.85 -49.60
CA THR A 119 -56.21 -12.52 -49.92
C THR A 119 -57.06 -12.29 -48.67
N ARG A 120 -58.26 -11.73 -48.91
CA ARG A 120 -59.45 -11.60 -48.03
C ARG A 120 -59.43 -10.53 -46.93
N ALA A 121 -60.60 -9.91 -46.84
CA ALA A 121 -60.94 -8.76 -46.00
C ALA A 121 -61.88 -9.16 -44.86
N ARG A 122 -62.29 -8.16 -44.07
CA ARG A 122 -63.28 -8.14 -42.98
C ARG A 122 -62.82 -8.61 -41.58
N SER A 123 -62.65 -7.59 -40.73
CA SER A 123 -63.49 -7.34 -39.53
C SER A 123 -62.77 -7.23 -38.18
N ARG A 124 -63.26 -6.23 -37.43
CA ARG A 124 -63.36 -6.11 -35.95
C ARG A 124 -62.10 -6.27 -35.08
N ALA A 125 -61.71 -5.11 -34.51
CA ALA A 125 -61.39 -4.87 -33.10
C ALA A 125 -60.51 -5.91 -32.34
N GLY A 126 -59.26 -5.51 -32.08
CA GLY A 126 -58.32 -6.15 -31.15
C GLY A 126 -57.36 -5.12 -30.54
N PRO A 127 -56.75 -5.37 -29.36
CA PRO A 127 -56.58 -4.32 -28.35
C PRO A 127 -55.29 -3.48 -28.40
N ARG A 128 -55.39 -2.25 -27.88
CA ARG A 128 -54.27 -1.37 -27.52
C ARG A 128 -53.41 -1.99 -26.39
N ARG A 129 -52.42 -2.84 -26.70
CA ARG A 129 -51.39 -3.24 -25.72
C ARG A 129 -50.10 -3.78 -26.33
N LYS A 130 -49.23 -2.90 -26.88
CA LYS A 130 -47.79 -3.19 -27.12
C LYS A 130 -46.94 -1.95 -27.50
N GLU A 131 -47.09 -0.85 -26.77
CA GLU A 131 -46.20 0.32 -26.88
C GLU A 131 -45.53 0.67 -25.54
N GLN A 132 -45.06 -0.36 -24.84
CA GLN A 132 -44.06 -0.22 -23.77
C GLN A 132 -42.70 -0.63 -24.34
N LEU A 133 -42.11 0.25 -25.14
CA LEU A 133 -40.75 0.08 -25.64
C LEU A 133 -39.75 0.44 -24.51
N MET A 134 -39.35 -0.58 -23.76
CA MET A 134 -38.24 -0.62 -22.79
C MET A 134 -37.82 0.74 -22.18
N LYS A 135 -38.42 1.12 -21.05
CA LYS A 135 -37.77 2.06 -20.11
C LYS A 135 -36.38 1.53 -19.81
N ARG A 136 -35.32 2.30 -20.09
CA ARG A 136 -33.99 2.01 -19.56
C ARG A 136 -34.08 2.03 -18.04
N PHE A 137 -33.59 0.99 -17.38
CA PHE A 137 -33.58 0.91 -15.93
C PHE A 137 -32.74 2.07 -15.36
N ASN A 138 -33.35 2.86 -14.47
CA ASN A 138 -32.75 4.04 -13.86
C ASN A 138 -32.74 3.81 -12.34
N LEU A 139 -31.55 3.67 -11.75
CA LEU A 139 -31.42 3.35 -10.33
C LEU A 139 -31.99 4.46 -9.43
N SER A 140 -31.85 5.73 -9.81
CA SER A 140 -32.38 6.85 -9.03
C SER A 140 -33.90 7.00 -9.18
N GLU A 141 -34.49 6.67 -10.34
CA GLU A 141 -35.96 6.56 -10.49
C GLU A 141 -36.50 5.43 -9.60
N TRP A 142 -35.81 4.29 -9.57
CA TRP A 142 -36.16 3.15 -8.72
C TRP A 142 -36.06 3.51 -7.23
N ALA A 143 -34.98 4.18 -6.81
CA ALA A 143 -34.77 4.56 -5.42
C ALA A 143 -35.81 5.58 -4.91
N VAL A 144 -36.16 6.58 -5.73
CA VAL A 144 -37.17 7.59 -5.37
C VAL A 144 -38.60 7.04 -5.37
N THR A 145 -38.87 5.94 -6.09
CA THR A 145 -40.15 5.21 -6.04
C THR A 145 -40.23 4.21 -4.89
N HIS A 146 -39.18 3.43 -4.61
CA HIS A 146 -39.18 2.37 -3.59
C HIS A 146 -38.71 2.87 -2.21
N ARG A 147 -39.28 3.99 -1.77
CA ARG A 147 -38.87 4.74 -0.56
C ARG A 147 -38.70 3.89 0.71
N PRO A 148 -39.63 2.99 1.08
CA PRO A 148 -39.46 2.19 2.31
C PRO A 148 -38.26 1.24 2.22
N MET A 149 -37.98 0.70 1.03
CA MET A 149 -36.85 -0.20 0.80
C MET A 149 -35.51 0.55 0.85
N VAL A 150 -35.43 1.75 0.26
CA VAL A 150 -34.23 2.58 0.35
C VAL A 150 -33.97 3.05 1.78
N LEU A 151 -35.01 3.44 2.52
CA LEU A 151 -34.89 3.79 3.94
C LEU A 151 -34.41 2.60 4.79
N PHE A 152 -34.97 1.41 4.56
CA PHE A 152 -34.53 0.17 5.19
C PHE A 152 -33.06 -0.12 4.89
N LEU A 153 -32.63 0.00 3.62
CA LEU A 153 -31.23 -0.18 3.24
C LEU A 153 -30.30 0.83 3.92
N ILE A 154 -30.69 2.11 4.05
CA ILE A 154 -29.91 3.12 4.78
C ILE A 154 -29.76 2.72 6.25
N ILE A 155 -30.85 2.35 6.93
CA ILE A 155 -30.85 1.97 8.35
C ILE A 155 -30.01 0.71 8.57
N VAL A 156 -30.22 -0.35 7.77
CA VAL A 156 -29.43 -1.59 7.84
C VAL A 156 -27.96 -1.31 7.58
N THR A 157 -27.62 -0.47 6.61
CA THR A 157 -26.23 -0.10 6.30
C THR A 157 -25.56 0.61 7.47
N LEU A 158 -26.24 1.57 8.10
CA LEU A 158 -25.70 2.28 9.28
C LEU A 158 -25.54 1.35 10.48
N ILE A 159 -26.46 0.40 10.71
CA ILE A 159 -26.35 -0.59 11.79
C ILE A 159 -25.20 -1.57 11.53
N VAL A 160 -25.14 -2.15 10.33
CA VAL A 160 -24.11 -3.13 9.95
C VAL A 160 -22.72 -2.49 9.92
N GLY A 161 -22.60 -1.30 9.31
CA GLY A 161 -21.35 -0.56 9.25
C GLY A 161 -20.90 -0.02 10.61
N GLY A 162 -21.82 0.46 11.45
CA GLY A 162 -21.53 0.85 12.83
C GLY A 162 -21.02 -0.33 13.67
N LEU A 163 -21.69 -1.49 13.58
CA LEU A 163 -21.24 -2.71 14.27
C LEU A 163 -19.88 -3.19 13.73
N ALA A 164 -19.67 -3.17 12.42
CA ALA A 164 -18.39 -3.49 11.79
C ALA A 164 -17.26 -2.57 12.26
N PHE A 165 -17.51 -1.26 12.32
CA PHE A 165 -16.56 -0.25 12.84
C PHE A 165 -16.13 -0.54 14.29
N THR A 166 -17.06 -0.97 15.16
CA THR A 166 -16.72 -1.37 16.54
C THR A 166 -15.96 -2.70 16.66
N ARG A 167 -15.94 -3.52 15.60
CA ARG A 167 -15.29 -4.85 15.58
C ARG A 167 -14.04 -4.93 14.71
N LEU A 168 -13.68 -3.84 14.03
CA LEU A 168 -12.45 -3.74 13.25
C LEU A 168 -11.23 -3.72 14.17
N GLY A 169 -10.26 -4.58 13.90
CA GLY A 169 -8.99 -4.59 14.62
C GLY A 169 -8.24 -3.26 14.42
N ARG A 170 -7.59 -2.77 15.48
CA ARG A 170 -6.82 -1.52 15.47
C ARG A 170 -5.34 -1.84 15.60
N LEU A 171 -4.54 -1.40 14.64
CA LEU A 171 -3.09 -1.62 14.58
C LEU A 171 -2.38 -0.28 14.37
N GLU A 172 -1.08 -0.23 14.68
CA GLU A 172 -0.25 0.94 14.37
C GLU A 172 0.02 1.04 12.86
N ASP A 173 0.60 -0.03 12.33
CA ASP A 173 1.00 -0.22 10.94
C ASP A 173 0.26 -1.44 10.37
N PRO A 174 0.13 -1.57 9.04
CA PRO A 174 -0.33 -2.82 8.44
C PRO A 174 0.57 -3.98 8.83
N ASN A 175 0.00 -5.18 8.93
CA ASN A 175 0.81 -6.38 9.05
C ASN A 175 1.40 -6.74 7.68
N PHE A 176 2.73 -6.77 7.60
CA PHE A 176 3.48 -7.19 6.41
C PHE A 176 4.51 -8.22 6.83
N ASP A 177 4.69 -9.27 6.02
CA ASP A 177 5.66 -10.32 6.28
C ASP A 177 7.06 -9.83 5.93
N VAL A 178 8.00 -9.92 6.87
CA VAL A 178 9.40 -9.57 6.57
C VAL A 178 10.05 -10.76 5.85
N PRO A 179 10.54 -10.60 4.60
CA PRO A 179 11.02 -11.72 3.78
C PRO A 179 12.46 -12.12 4.15
N GLN A 180 12.76 -12.27 5.45
CA GLN A 180 14.07 -12.65 5.97
C GLN A 180 14.00 -13.83 6.94
N MET A 181 15.05 -14.65 6.95
CA MET A 181 15.22 -15.77 7.86
C MET A 181 16.68 -15.85 8.31
N THR A 182 16.93 -16.13 9.58
CA THR A 182 18.29 -16.31 10.11
C THR A 182 18.54 -17.77 10.50
N ALA A 183 19.73 -18.27 10.21
CA ALA A 183 20.23 -19.55 10.66
C ALA A 183 21.57 -19.36 11.38
N ILE A 184 21.68 -19.86 12.62
CA ILE A 184 22.91 -19.79 13.44
C ILE A 184 23.50 -21.20 13.55
N VAL A 185 24.81 -21.32 13.35
CA VAL A 185 25.54 -22.59 13.52
C VAL A 185 26.65 -22.40 14.55
N VAL A 186 26.82 -23.37 15.44
CA VAL A 186 27.82 -23.32 16.53
C VAL A 186 28.75 -24.51 16.38
N TRP A 187 30.04 -24.26 16.16
CA TRP A 187 31.08 -25.30 16.04
C TRP A 187 32.23 -24.98 16.99
N PRO A 188 32.14 -25.37 18.27
CA PRO A 188 33.11 -24.98 19.29
C PRO A 188 34.53 -25.44 18.94
N GLY A 189 35.51 -24.57 19.15
CA GLY A 189 36.93 -24.84 18.86
C GLY A 189 37.38 -24.52 17.43
N ALA A 190 36.46 -24.40 16.46
CA ALA A 190 36.80 -24.05 15.08
C ALA A 190 37.20 -22.58 14.91
N THR A 191 38.12 -22.29 13.99
CA THR A 191 38.45 -20.90 13.62
C THR A 191 37.32 -20.26 12.82
N ALA A 192 37.30 -18.93 12.73
CA ALA A 192 36.32 -18.24 11.89
C ALA A 192 36.44 -18.65 10.40
N GLN A 193 37.65 -18.95 9.93
CA GLN A 193 37.88 -19.41 8.57
C GLN A 193 37.31 -20.82 8.35
N ASP A 194 37.52 -21.75 9.28
CA ASP A 194 36.97 -23.10 9.20
C ASP A 194 35.43 -23.10 9.20
N VAL A 195 34.82 -22.29 10.07
CA VAL A 195 33.36 -22.11 10.11
C VAL A 195 32.85 -21.59 8.77
N GLN A 196 33.51 -20.58 8.20
CA GLN A 196 33.14 -20.05 6.89
C GLN A 196 33.27 -21.11 5.79
N ASP A 197 34.44 -21.74 5.67
CA ASP A 197 34.77 -22.55 4.50
C ASP A 197 34.14 -23.96 4.54
N GLN A 198 34.05 -24.58 5.72
CA GLN A 198 33.49 -25.93 5.86
C GLN A 198 31.98 -25.94 6.08
N VAL A 199 31.38 -24.85 6.59
CA VAL A 199 29.95 -24.83 6.96
C VAL A 199 29.19 -23.74 6.20
N LEU A 200 29.53 -22.46 6.39
CA LEU A 200 28.70 -21.36 5.84
C LEU A 200 28.70 -21.36 4.30
N ASN A 201 29.87 -21.48 3.66
CA ASN A 201 30.00 -21.56 2.21
C ASN A 201 29.21 -22.72 1.59
N ARG A 202 29.08 -23.85 2.30
CA ARG A 202 28.25 -24.99 1.84
C ARG A 202 26.77 -24.67 1.91
N ILE A 203 26.33 -24.09 3.03
CA ILE A 203 24.94 -23.63 3.21
C ILE A 203 24.59 -22.58 2.16
N GLU A 204 25.40 -21.53 2.00
CA GLU A 204 25.18 -20.46 1.03
C GLU A 204 24.98 -20.96 -0.40
N ARG A 205 25.84 -21.90 -0.85
CA ARG A 205 25.70 -22.52 -2.19
C ARG A 205 24.34 -23.21 -2.37
N ARG A 206 23.83 -23.90 -1.34
CA ARG A 206 22.49 -24.51 -1.38
C ARG A 206 21.37 -23.49 -1.29
N LEU A 207 21.52 -22.41 -0.52
CA LEU A 207 20.52 -21.36 -0.43
C LEU A 207 20.38 -20.55 -1.73
N GLN A 208 21.45 -20.40 -2.51
CA GLN A 208 21.39 -19.80 -3.86
C GLN A 208 20.55 -20.62 -4.86
N GLU A 209 20.29 -21.90 -4.59
CA GLU A 209 19.40 -22.76 -5.39
C GLU A 209 17.90 -22.57 -5.06
N LEU A 210 17.54 -21.62 -4.18
CA LEU A 210 16.15 -21.35 -3.81
C LEU A 210 15.44 -20.49 -4.86
N ASP A 211 14.18 -20.83 -5.15
CA ASP A 211 13.32 -19.93 -5.91
C ASP A 211 13.03 -18.65 -5.09
N HIS A 212 12.79 -17.54 -5.77
CA HIS A 212 12.62 -16.21 -5.17
C HIS A 212 13.78 -15.70 -4.28
N PHE A 213 14.96 -16.34 -4.30
CA PHE A 213 16.18 -15.85 -3.64
C PHE A 213 16.53 -14.41 -4.09
N GLU A 214 16.87 -13.53 -3.14
CA GLU A 214 17.41 -12.19 -3.42
C GLU A 214 18.90 -12.13 -3.10
N TYR A 215 19.28 -12.32 -1.84
CA TYR A 215 20.67 -12.43 -1.40
C TYR A 215 20.80 -13.17 -0.06
N VAL A 216 22.02 -13.57 0.26
CA VAL A 216 22.40 -14.13 1.56
C VAL A 216 23.53 -13.30 2.16
N ARG A 217 23.49 -13.09 3.47
CA ARG A 217 24.55 -12.42 4.21
C ARG A 217 24.99 -13.29 5.37
N SER A 218 26.22 -13.78 5.31
CA SER A 218 26.83 -14.56 6.38
C SER A 218 27.79 -13.73 7.23
N PHE A 219 28.09 -14.25 8.42
CA PHE A 219 29.21 -13.84 9.23
C PHE A 219 29.81 -15.07 9.93
N ALA A 220 31.13 -15.14 10.00
CA ALA A 220 31.84 -16.15 10.77
C ALA A 220 32.60 -15.51 11.93
N ARG A 221 32.63 -16.20 13.07
CA ARG A 221 33.41 -15.87 14.26
C ARG A 221 34.04 -17.16 14.79
N GLN A 222 34.98 -17.04 15.72
CA GLN A 222 35.55 -18.22 16.36
C GLN A 222 34.45 -18.99 17.12
N GLY A 223 34.32 -20.28 16.86
CA GLY A 223 33.32 -21.14 17.51
C GLY A 223 31.87 -21.05 16.99
N TYR A 224 31.50 -20.08 16.16
CA TYR A 224 30.13 -19.95 15.62
C TYR A 224 30.04 -19.04 14.37
N GLY A 225 28.98 -19.24 13.59
CA GLY A 225 28.63 -18.40 12.45
C GLY A 225 27.13 -18.20 12.34
N GLY A 226 26.71 -17.23 11.54
CA GLY A 226 25.31 -16.94 11.26
C GLY A 226 25.10 -16.56 9.80
N ILE A 227 23.90 -16.84 9.31
CA ILE A 227 23.47 -16.62 7.94
C ILE A 227 22.11 -15.94 8.00
N THR A 228 21.95 -14.80 7.35
CA THR A 228 20.65 -14.14 7.13
C THR A 228 20.32 -14.20 5.65
N LEU A 229 19.27 -14.94 5.33
CA LEU A 229 18.72 -15.10 4.00
C LEU A 229 17.65 -14.02 3.75
N TRP A 230 17.69 -13.40 2.58
CA TRP A 230 16.68 -12.46 2.10
C TRP A 230 16.02 -13.00 0.84
N MET A 231 14.69 -13.12 0.89
CA MET A 231 13.84 -13.49 -0.22
C MET A 231 13.34 -12.22 -0.92
N LYS A 232 13.02 -12.31 -2.21
CA LYS A 232 12.54 -11.18 -3.00
C LYS A 232 11.28 -10.56 -2.39
N GLY A 233 11.34 -9.25 -2.18
CA GLY A 233 10.19 -8.48 -1.69
C GLY A 233 8.95 -8.64 -2.59
N GLY A 234 7.77 -8.68 -1.97
CA GLY A 234 6.50 -8.88 -2.67
C GLY A 234 6.08 -10.34 -2.88
N SER A 235 6.83 -11.31 -2.34
CA SER A 235 6.38 -12.70 -2.20
C SER A 235 5.18 -12.78 -1.25
N SER A 236 4.24 -13.71 -1.50
CA SER A 236 3.09 -13.94 -0.63
C SER A 236 3.48 -14.69 0.65
N LYS A 237 2.65 -14.61 1.71
CA LYS A 237 2.89 -15.34 2.97
C LYS A 237 3.11 -16.84 2.75
N ALA A 238 2.29 -17.48 1.91
CA ALA A 238 2.40 -18.89 1.58
C ALA A 238 3.68 -19.22 0.76
N GLU A 239 4.16 -18.30 -0.08
CA GLU A 239 5.45 -18.44 -0.76
C GLU A 239 6.61 -18.38 0.23
N LEU A 240 6.56 -17.47 1.22
CA LEU A 240 7.58 -17.35 2.27
C LEU A 240 7.59 -18.57 3.20
N GLU A 241 6.42 -19.05 3.65
CA GLU A 241 6.32 -20.27 4.46
C GLU A 241 6.88 -21.51 3.73
N ASN A 242 6.59 -21.65 2.43
CA ASN A 242 7.21 -22.69 1.60
C ASN A 242 8.72 -22.46 1.46
N ALA A 243 9.18 -21.23 1.25
CA ALA A 243 10.61 -20.92 1.18
C ALA A 243 11.35 -21.33 2.47
N TRP A 244 10.81 -21.02 3.66
CA TRP A 244 11.39 -21.43 4.95
C TRP A 244 11.42 -22.95 5.11
N TYR A 245 10.41 -23.67 4.62
CA TYR A 245 10.44 -25.12 4.52
C TYR A 245 11.55 -25.62 3.56
N GLN A 246 11.70 -25.04 2.36
CA GLN A 246 12.76 -25.41 1.42
C GLN A 246 14.17 -25.10 1.96
N VAL A 247 14.35 -24.00 2.72
CA VAL A 247 15.59 -23.66 3.42
C VAL A 247 15.97 -24.76 4.42
N ARG A 248 15.04 -25.10 5.31
CA ARG A 248 15.22 -26.14 6.33
C ARG A 248 15.52 -27.50 5.68
N LYS A 249 14.84 -27.84 4.59
CA LYS A 249 15.07 -29.04 3.78
C LYS A 249 16.46 -29.05 3.14
N LYS A 250 16.81 -28.06 2.32
CA LYS A 250 18.10 -28.01 1.60
C LYS A 250 19.31 -28.03 2.54
N ILE A 251 19.21 -27.40 3.72
CA ILE A 251 20.29 -27.47 4.71
C ILE A 251 20.30 -28.82 5.45
N GLY A 252 19.13 -29.42 5.69
CA GLY A 252 19.04 -30.80 6.16
C GLY A 252 19.72 -31.80 5.22
N ASP A 253 19.51 -31.64 3.90
CA ASP A 253 20.08 -32.51 2.87
C ASP A 253 21.63 -32.51 2.91
N VAL A 254 22.28 -31.34 3.11
CA VAL A 254 23.76 -31.24 3.23
C VAL A 254 24.31 -31.43 4.64
N ARG A 255 23.47 -31.70 5.64
CA ARG A 255 23.93 -31.80 7.04
C ARG A 255 24.99 -32.89 7.25
N HIS A 256 24.96 -33.93 6.43
CA HIS A 256 25.94 -35.02 6.43
C HIS A 256 27.32 -34.61 5.85
N GLU A 257 27.41 -33.47 5.15
CA GLU A 257 28.68 -32.91 4.67
C GLU A 257 29.40 -32.07 5.75
N PHE A 258 28.75 -31.78 6.87
CA PHE A 258 29.32 -30.94 7.93
C PHE A 258 30.31 -31.72 8.81
N PRO A 259 31.41 -31.09 9.26
CA PRO A 259 32.34 -31.70 10.22
C PRO A 259 31.66 -32.13 11.53
N GLU A 260 32.27 -33.10 12.21
CA GLU A 260 31.84 -33.50 13.55
C GLU A 260 31.95 -32.34 14.56
N GLY A 261 31.04 -32.32 15.54
CA GLY A 261 30.93 -31.26 16.54
C GLY A 261 30.17 -30.00 16.10
N VAL A 262 29.74 -29.91 14.84
CA VAL A 262 28.84 -28.84 14.37
C VAL A 262 27.44 -29.00 14.98
N ARG A 263 26.98 -27.97 15.71
CA ARG A 263 25.66 -27.90 16.35
C ARG A 263 24.76 -26.89 15.64
N GLY A 264 23.55 -27.31 15.30
CA GLY A 264 22.59 -26.53 14.52
C GLY A 264 22.40 -27.09 13.09
N PRO A 265 21.95 -26.28 12.12
CA PRO A 265 21.59 -24.87 12.29
C PRO A 265 20.37 -24.66 13.18
N PHE A 266 20.39 -23.58 13.96
CA PHE A 266 19.25 -23.06 14.70
C PHE A 266 18.58 -21.98 13.84
N PHE A 267 17.34 -22.22 13.46
CA PHE A 267 16.58 -21.35 12.56
C PHE A 267 15.69 -20.38 13.33
N ASN A 268 15.63 -19.14 12.86
CA ASN A 268 14.68 -18.11 13.29
C ASN A 268 14.04 -17.46 12.05
N ASP A 269 12.78 -17.84 11.81
CA ASP A 269 11.84 -17.29 10.85
C ASP A 269 10.74 -16.44 11.53
N GLU A 270 10.76 -16.31 12.86
CA GLU A 270 9.77 -15.58 13.67
C GLU A 270 10.01 -14.05 13.67
N TYR A 271 10.49 -13.48 12.57
CA TYR A 271 10.72 -12.02 12.44
C TYR A 271 9.44 -11.17 12.47
N ASN A 272 8.28 -11.81 12.32
CA ASN A 272 6.98 -11.16 12.49
C ASN A 272 6.57 -10.99 13.97
N ASP A 273 7.23 -11.69 14.92
CA ASP A 273 6.96 -11.59 16.36
C ASP A 273 7.51 -10.27 16.94
N ARG A 274 6.84 -9.17 16.62
CA ARG A 274 7.16 -7.84 17.16
C ARG A 274 6.66 -7.75 18.60
N TYR A 275 7.57 -7.53 19.56
CA TYR A 275 7.20 -7.22 20.94
C TYR A 275 6.37 -5.93 20.99
N SER A 276 5.11 -6.04 21.39
CA SER A 276 4.19 -4.90 21.55
C SER A 276 4.50 -4.10 22.82
N VAL A 277 5.04 -4.78 23.85
CA VAL A 277 5.44 -4.16 25.12
C VAL A 277 6.76 -4.76 25.60
N LEU A 278 7.63 -3.91 26.14
CA LEU A 278 8.88 -4.32 26.79
C LEU A 278 8.97 -3.75 28.21
N TYR A 279 9.21 -4.64 29.17
CA TYR A 279 9.49 -4.32 30.56
C TYR A 279 10.95 -4.63 30.91
N ALA A 280 11.53 -3.84 31.80
CA ALA A 280 12.80 -4.10 32.46
C ALA A 280 12.54 -4.45 33.93
N LEU A 281 13.00 -5.62 34.37
CA LEU A 281 13.03 -6.02 35.77
C LEU A 281 14.41 -5.75 36.35
N SER A 282 14.46 -4.90 37.37
CA SER A 282 15.66 -4.58 38.13
C SER A 282 15.45 -4.88 39.61
N ALA A 283 16.43 -5.56 40.23
CA ALA A 283 16.47 -5.72 41.68
C ALA A 283 17.92 -5.63 42.18
N PRO A 284 18.40 -4.43 42.57
CA PRO A 284 19.81 -4.21 42.93
C PRO A 284 20.33 -5.06 44.09
N GLY A 285 19.44 -5.60 44.93
CA GLY A 285 19.78 -6.46 46.07
C GLY A 285 19.66 -7.97 45.82
N LEU A 286 19.26 -8.42 44.62
CA LEU A 286 19.13 -9.84 44.29
C LEU A 286 20.25 -10.31 43.35
N SER A 287 20.62 -11.59 43.46
CA SER A 287 21.44 -12.26 42.45
C SER A 287 20.66 -12.39 41.12
N MET A 288 21.38 -12.59 40.02
CA MET A 288 20.76 -12.71 38.70
C MET A 288 19.89 -13.97 38.56
N ALA A 289 20.19 -15.02 39.34
CA ALA A 289 19.40 -16.24 39.43
C ALA A 289 18.08 -16.03 40.21
N GLU A 290 18.12 -15.31 41.34
CA GLU A 290 16.92 -14.93 42.08
C GLU A 290 16.03 -14.00 41.25
N LEU A 291 16.63 -13.01 40.58
CA LEU A 291 15.92 -12.14 39.65
C LEU A 291 15.29 -12.93 38.49
N LEU A 292 15.97 -13.95 37.96
CA LEU A 292 15.40 -14.84 36.93
C LEU A 292 14.20 -15.64 37.46
N ASN A 293 14.27 -16.16 38.69
CA ASN A 293 13.16 -16.90 39.30
C ASN A 293 11.91 -16.01 39.47
N VAL A 294 12.09 -14.77 39.94
CA VAL A 294 11.00 -13.77 40.02
C VAL A 294 10.49 -13.42 38.61
N THR A 295 11.40 -13.21 37.65
CA THR A 295 11.05 -12.85 36.26
C THR A 295 10.26 -13.94 35.55
N GLU A 296 10.61 -15.22 35.74
CA GLU A 296 9.87 -16.36 35.20
C GLU A 296 8.50 -16.52 35.87
N ASP A 297 8.31 -16.10 37.13
CA ASP A 297 6.98 -16.05 37.76
C ASP A 297 6.11 -14.93 37.19
N VAL A 298 6.67 -13.72 37.07
CA VAL A 298 6.01 -12.58 36.38
C VAL A 298 5.61 -12.97 34.96
N LYS A 299 6.51 -13.61 34.20
CA LYS A 299 6.24 -14.15 32.87
C LYS A 299 5.06 -15.12 32.86
N ARG A 300 5.02 -16.15 33.73
CA ARG A 300 3.88 -17.09 33.83
C ARG A 300 2.56 -16.36 34.10
N ARG A 301 2.58 -15.35 34.98
CA ARG A 301 1.40 -14.54 35.33
C ARG A 301 0.91 -13.64 34.20
N ILE A 302 1.81 -13.20 33.31
CA ILE A 302 1.50 -12.43 32.09
C ILE A 302 1.04 -13.34 30.95
N GLN A 303 1.61 -14.53 30.79
CA GLN A 303 1.24 -15.49 29.73
C GLN A 303 -0.24 -15.89 29.74
N GLY A 304 -0.91 -15.80 30.90
CA GLY A 304 -2.35 -16.05 31.04
C GLY A 304 -3.27 -14.85 30.77
N VAL A 305 -2.74 -13.73 30.26
CA VAL A 305 -3.56 -12.54 29.92
C VAL A 305 -4.14 -12.67 28.52
N ASP A 306 -5.43 -12.39 28.37
CA ASP A 306 -6.13 -12.41 27.08
C ASP A 306 -5.44 -11.48 26.05
N GLY A 307 -5.21 -12.02 24.85
CA GLY A 307 -4.50 -11.32 23.78
C GLY A 307 -2.97 -11.42 23.83
N VAL A 308 -2.36 -12.06 24.83
CA VAL A 308 -0.93 -12.43 24.79
C VAL A 308 -0.73 -13.67 23.90
N ALA A 309 0.28 -13.64 23.02
CA ALA A 309 0.71 -14.80 22.24
C ALA A 309 1.99 -15.43 22.81
N LYS A 310 2.97 -14.59 23.17
CA LYS A 310 4.31 -15.01 23.58
C LYS A 310 4.87 -14.05 24.63
N VAL A 311 5.65 -14.60 25.55
CA VAL A 311 6.38 -13.82 26.55
C VAL A 311 7.79 -14.38 26.67
N ASP A 312 8.78 -13.58 26.29
CA ASP A 312 10.19 -13.93 26.27
C ASP A 312 10.96 -13.19 27.36
N VAL A 313 11.94 -13.87 27.96
CA VAL A 313 12.84 -13.32 28.97
C VAL A 313 14.25 -13.22 28.38
N LEU A 314 14.74 -11.99 28.24
CA LEU A 314 15.98 -11.62 27.59
C LEU A 314 17.02 -11.17 28.62
N GLY A 315 18.31 -11.38 28.31
CA GLY A 315 19.42 -11.06 29.22
C GLY A 315 19.66 -12.09 30.33
N LYS A 316 18.93 -13.22 30.33
CA LYS A 316 19.15 -14.33 31.28
C LYS A 316 20.56 -14.90 31.12
N GLN A 317 21.24 -15.10 32.24
CA GLN A 317 22.56 -15.74 32.29
C GLN A 317 22.40 -17.18 32.78
N ALA A 318 22.98 -18.14 32.06
CA ALA A 318 22.98 -19.52 32.49
C ALA A 318 23.96 -19.70 33.66
N GLU A 319 23.55 -20.39 34.72
CA GLU A 319 24.48 -20.88 35.74
C GLU A 319 25.33 -22.01 35.18
N ARG A 320 26.61 -22.02 35.58
CA ARG A 320 27.64 -22.97 35.16
C ARG A 320 28.44 -23.40 36.38
N VAL A 321 28.83 -24.67 36.42
CA VAL A 321 29.87 -25.14 37.35
C VAL A 321 31.20 -25.12 36.60
N PHE A 322 32.12 -24.29 37.09
CA PHE A 322 33.49 -24.20 36.59
C PHE A 322 34.37 -25.19 37.35
N VAL A 323 35.10 -26.03 36.61
CA VAL A 323 36.13 -26.94 37.14
C VAL A 323 37.48 -26.39 36.71
N GLU A 324 38.16 -25.70 37.60
CA GLU A 324 39.45 -25.04 37.35
C GLU A 324 40.59 -25.98 37.74
N ILE A 325 41.25 -26.57 36.74
CA ILE A 325 42.26 -27.60 36.97
C ILE A 325 43.67 -27.02 36.85
N SER A 326 44.52 -27.28 37.84
CA SER A 326 45.93 -26.89 37.76
C SER A 326 46.70 -27.87 36.87
N THR A 327 47.13 -27.41 35.68
CA THR A 327 47.96 -28.20 34.76
C THR A 327 49.25 -28.71 35.41
N ARG A 328 49.84 -27.92 36.33
CA ARG A 328 51.01 -28.32 37.12
C ARG A 328 50.71 -29.49 38.06
N ARG A 329 49.55 -29.49 38.74
CA ARG A 329 49.15 -30.56 39.66
C ARG A 329 48.79 -31.85 38.90
N LEU A 330 48.09 -31.74 37.76
CA LEU A 330 47.85 -32.87 36.86
C LEU A 330 49.16 -33.52 36.39
N ALA A 331 50.11 -32.72 35.90
CA ALA A 331 51.39 -33.20 35.40
C ALA A 331 52.22 -33.88 36.50
N ALA A 332 52.22 -33.34 37.72
CA ALA A 332 52.92 -33.94 38.87
C ALA A 332 52.32 -35.29 39.32
N LEU A 333 51.02 -35.51 39.07
CA LEU A 333 50.32 -36.76 39.38
C LEU A 333 50.24 -37.73 38.18
N GLY A 334 50.78 -37.36 37.01
CA GLY A 334 50.70 -38.15 35.78
C GLY A 334 49.28 -38.28 35.20
N ILE A 335 48.33 -37.42 35.59
CA ILE A 335 46.92 -37.51 35.19
C ILE A 335 46.70 -36.75 33.88
N PRO A 336 46.26 -37.39 32.79
CA PRO A 336 45.91 -36.68 31.56
C PRO A 336 44.59 -35.92 31.76
N PRO A 337 44.44 -34.70 31.19
CA PRO A 337 43.19 -33.93 31.31
C PRO A 337 41.94 -34.66 30.84
N THR A 338 42.08 -35.57 29.85
CA THR A 338 40.99 -36.43 29.35
C THR A 338 40.37 -37.29 30.44
N ALA A 339 41.16 -37.83 31.37
CA ALA A 339 40.65 -38.67 32.46
C ALA A 339 39.67 -37.91 33.38
N VAL A 340 39.82 -36.59 33.51
CA VAL A 340 38.89 -35.74 34.29
C VAL A 340 37.57 -35.57 33.53
N PHE A 341 37.63 -35.29 32.22
CA PHE A 341 36.43 -35.21 31.38
C PHE A 341 35.67 -36.54 31.34
N ASP A 342 36.39 -37.66 31.22
CA ASP A 342 35.81 -39.01 31.21
C ASP A 342 35.19 -39.38 32.58
N ALA A 343 35.81 -38.98 33.70
CA ALA A 343 35.26 -39.21 35.03
C ALA A 343 33.95 -38.43 35.24
N LEU A 344 33.92 -37.15 34.86
CA LEU A 344 32.71 -36.31 34.89
C LEU A 344 31.62 -36.86 33.98
N ALA A 345 31.96 -37.28 32.76
CA ALA A 345 31.03 -37.84 31.80
C ALA A 345 30.45 -39.18 32.27
N ARG A 346 31.28 -40.09 32.82
CA ARG A 346 30.83 -41.37 33.38
C ARG A 346 29.90 -41.19 34.58
N GLN A 347 30.22 -40.28 35.50
CA GLN A 347 29.39 -40.06 36.69
C GLN A 347 28.03 -39.47 36.32
N ASN A 348 27.98 -38.50 35.42
CA ASN A 348 26.76 -37.78 35.04
C ASN A 348 25.83 -38.57 34.08
N LEU A 349 26.01 -39.88 33.94
CA LEU A 349 25.13 -40.75 33.15
C LEU A 349 23.87 -41.12 33.93
N VAL A 350 22.71 -40.77 33.39
CA VAL A 350 21.41 -41.26 33.89
C VAL A 350 21.20 -42.68 33.36
N ALA A 351 21.67 -43.68 34.11
CA ALA A 351 21.53 -45.08 33.75
C ALA A 351 20.10 -45.59 34.06
N PRO A 352 19.38 -46.20 33.09
CA PRO A 352 18.10 -46.85 33.35
C PRO A 352 18.34 -48.16 34.12
N ALA A 353 18.07 -48.15 35.43
CA ALA A 353 18.24 -49.32 36.30
C ALA A 353 17.10 -50.36 36.18
N GLY A 354 16.14 -50.14 35.28
CA GLY A 354 15.07 -51.07 34.95
C GLY A 354 13.94 -51.13 35.98
N SER A 355 13.27 -52.27 36.06
CA SER A 355 12.15 -52.49 36.97
C SER A 355 12.23 -53.88 37.59
N ALA A 356 11.98 -53.99 38.88
CA ALA A 356 11.79 -55.26 39.57
C ALA A 356 10.29 -55.55 39.70
N ASP A 357 9.85 -56.73 39.26
CA ASP A 357 8.51 -57.22 39.52
C ASP A 357 8.48 -57.83 40.94
N ALA A 358 7.76 -57.18 41.86
CA ALA A 358 7.41 -57.72 43.16
C ALA A 358 6.11 -58.52 43.05
N THR A 359 5.72 -59.22 44.14
CA THR A 359 4.61 -60.19 44.13
C THR A 359 3.26 -59.64 43.64
N HIS A 360 3.01 -58.34 43.84
CA HIS A 360 1.78 -57.67 43.38
C HIS A 360 2.02 -56.35 42.60
N ASP A 361 3.23 -55.81 42.63
CA ASP A 361 3.57 -54.48 42.09
C ASP A 361 4.84 -54.52 41.23
N ARG A 362 4.91 -53.66 40.20
CA ARG A 362 6.13 -53.47 39.40
C ARG A 362 6.87 -52.20 39.84
N VAL A 363 7.96 -52.37 40.57
CA VAL A 363 8.77 -51.27 41.11
C VAL A 363 9.79 -50.80 40.07
N GLN A 364 9.68 -49.56 39.63
CA GLN A 364 10.67 -48.93 38.74
C GLN A 364 11.87 -48.47 39.55
N VAL A 365 13.05 -49.00 39.24
CA VAL A 365 14.31 -48.62 39.91
C VAL A 365 14.96 -47.52 39.10
N ARG A 366 15.37 -46.43 39.77
CA ARG A 366 16.12 -45.33 39.17
C ARG A 366 17.35 -45.07 40.02
N VAL A 367 18.53 -45.14 39.42
CA VAL A 367 19.78 -44.75 40.07
C VAL A 367 20.02 -43.28 39.73
N ASP A 368 20.12 -42.44 40.77
CA ASP A 368 20.34 -41.01 40.62
C ASP A 368 21.83 -40.72 40.51
N GLY A 369 22.36 -40.69 39.29
CA GLY A 369 23.76 -40.37 38.99
C GLY A 369 24.03 -38.91 38.59
N GLY A 370 22.97 -38.12 38.38
CA GLY A 370 23.10 -36.77 37.83
C GLY A 370 23.79 -35.80 38.81
N LEU A 371 24.79 -35.06 38.32
CA LEU A 371 25.52 -34.05 39.10
C LEU A 371 24.68 -32.76 39.19
N ARG A 372 24.15 -32.45 40.37
CA ARG A 372 23.24 -31.31 40.62
C ARG A 372 23.91 -30.12 41.29
N SER A 373 25.02 -30.32 41.99
CA SER A 373 25.72 -29.27 42.73
C SER A 373 27.22 -29.25 42.48
N ALA A 374 27.86 -28.10 42.69
CA ALA A 374 29.33 -27.99 42.67
C ALA A 374 30.00 -28.91 43.71
N ALA A 375 29.32 -29.22 44.83
CA ALA A 375 29.81 -30.15 45.84
C ALA A 375 29.79 -31.61 45.36
N GLU A 376 28.79 -32.03 44.60
CA GLU A 376 28.77 -33.35 43.94
C GLU A 376 29.86 -33.44 42.87
N VAL A 377 29.98 -32.42 42.02
CA VAL A 377 31.05 -32.32 41.01
C VAL A 377 32.43 -32.42 41.67
N ALA A 378 32.67 -31.74 42.79
CA ALA A 378 33.92 -31.80 43.54
C ALA A 378 34.21 -33.19 44.15
N ASN A 379 33.18 -33.98 44.46
CA ASN A 379 33.31 -35.34 45.01
C ASN A 379 33.43 -36.43 43.93
N VAL A 380 33.37 -36.10 42.64
CA VAL A 380 33.60 -37.07 41.57
C VAL A 380 34.98 -37.70 41.71
N THR A 381 35.02 -39.03 41.75
CA THR A 381 36.25 -39.80 41.94
C THR A 381 36.91 -40.14 40.60
N LEU A 382 38.23 -40.05 40.58
CA LEU A 382 39.09 -40.45 39.46
C LEU A 382 40.20 -41.38 39.97
N GLU A 383 40.60 -42.34 39.14
CA GLU A 383 41.70 -43.24 39.45
C GLU A 383 42.99 -42.74 38.80
N ALA A 384 44.06 -42.65 39.58
CA ALA A 384 45.37 -42.20 39.15
C ALA A 384 46.46 -43.06 39.81
N GLY A 385 47.24 -43.80 39.02
CA GLY A 385 48.32 -44.64 39.55
C GLY A 385 47.88 -45.70 40.57
N GLY A 386 46.64 -46.19 40.47
CA GLY A 386 46.04 -47.13 41.43
C GLY A 386 45.52 -46.48 42.73
N GLN A 387 45.50 -45.15 42.83
CA GLN A 387 44.87 -44.42 43.92
C GLN A 387 43.58 -43.74 43.46
N LEU A 388 42.55 -43.78 44.30
CA LEU A 388 41.29 -43.08 44.08
C LEU A 388 41.38 -41.66 44.67
N LEU A 389 41.38 -40.65 43.80
CA LEU A 389 41.42 -39.23 44.16
C LEU A 389 40.04 -38.60 43.91
N ARG A 390 39.70 -37.55 44.65
CA ARG A 390 38.51 -36.73 44.36
C ARG A 390 38.89 -35.58 43.44
N LEU A 391 37.93 -35.08 42.67
CA LEU A 391 38.13 -33.91 41.82
C LEU A 391 38.56 -32.69 42.65
N ALA A 392 38.03 -32.54 43.87
CA ALA A 392 38.43 -31.53 44.86
C ALA A 392 39.93 -31.53 45.20
N ASP A 393 40.60 -32.68 45.13
CA ASP A 393 42.03 -32.80 45.47
C ASP A 393 42.91 -32.20 44.36
N ILE A 394 42.40 -32.16 43.12
CA ILE A 394 43.17 -31.78 41.92
C ILE A 394 42.67 -30.51 41.22
N ALA A 395 41.42 -30.08 41.47
CA ALA A 395 40.76 -28.97 40.80
C ALA A 395 39.89 -28.14 41.75
N THR A 396 39.83 -26.83 41.52
CA THR A 396 38.91 -25.94 42.23
C THR A 396 37.56 -25.97 41.50
N VAL A 397 36.50 -26.40 42.20
CA VAL A 397 35.14 -26.42 41.65
C VAL A 397 34.33 -25.27 42.23
N ARG A 398 33.77 -24.41 41.36
CA ARG A 398 32.93 -23.27 41.78
C ARG A 398 31.69 -23.13 40.90
N THR A 399 30.57 -22.73 41.49
CA THR A 399 29.41 -22.24 40.72
C THR A 399 29.67 -20.79 40.27
N GLY A 400 29.18 -20.42 39.10
CA GLY A 400 29.15 -19.05 38.62
C GLY A 400 28.18 -18.88 37.46
N TYR A 401 28.09 -17.68 36.90
CA TYR A 401 27.36 -17.44 35.66
C TYR A 401 28.23 -17.72 34.43
N GLU A 402 27.59 -17.92 33.28
CA GLU A 402 28.25 -18.02 31.98
C GLU A 402 29.18 -16.82 31.73
N ASP A 403 30.47 -17.10 31.52
CA ASP A 403 31.54 -16.12 31.35
C ASP A 403 32.39 -16.50 30.12
N PRO A 404 32.53 -15.63 29.10
CA PRO A 404 31.86 -14.33 28.97
C PRO A 404 30.35 -14.48 28.75
N PRO A 405 29.52 -13.56 29.27
CA PRO A 405 28.06 -13.66 29.15
C PRO A 405 27.61 -13.47 27.70
N SER A 406 26.77 -14.38 27.22
CA SER A 406 26.29 -14.40 25.83
C SER A 406 25.40 -13.20 25.44
N LEU A 407 24.57 -12.72 26.38
CA LEU A 407 23.79 -11.48 26.25
C LEU A 407 23.65 -10.82 27.62
N THR A 408 23.81 -9.50 27.68
CA THR A 408 23.49 -8.69 28.87
C THR A 408 22.61 -7.52 28.46
N ILE A 409 21.67 -7.14 29.32
CA ILE A 409 20.77 -6.01 29.10
C ILE A 409 20.91 -5.04 30.28
N ARG A 410 20.90 -3.74 29.99
CA ARG A 410 20.95 -2.69 30.98
C ARG A 410 19.88 -1.65 30.66
N HIS A 411 19.08 -1.26 31.65
CA HIS A 411 18.15 -0.14 31.55
C HIS A 411 18.69 1.00 32.41
N ASN A 412 18.86 2.19 31.83
CA ASN A 412 19.45 3.36 32.50
C ASN A 412 20.77 3.07 33.25
N GLY A 413 21.62 2.20 32.68
CA GLY A 413 22.90 1.77 33.25
C GLY A 413 22.82 0.64 34.29
N VAL A 414 21.64 0.30 34.81
CA VAL A 414 21.42 -0.80 35.77
C VAL A 414 21.25 -2.12 35.00
N PRO A 415 21.90 -3.24 35.39
CA PRO A 415 21.63 -4.56 34.81
C PRO A 415 20.17 -5.01 35.05
N VAL A 416 19.51 -5.52 34.01
CA VAL A 416 18.10 -5.94 34.07
C VAL A 416 17.86 -7.22 33.29
N LEU A 417 16.81 -7.95 33.66
CA LEU A 417 16.17 -8.92 32.77
C LEU A 417 15.03 -8.20 32.04
N ALA A 418 14.99 -8.31 30.71
CA ALA A 418 13.91 -7.71 29.93
C ALA A 418 12.82 -8.75 29.64
N ILE A 419 11.57 -8.38 29.83
CA ILE A 419 10.39 -9.17 29.45
C ILE A 419 9.81 -8.55 28.18
N GLY A 420 9.86 -9.28 27.07
CA GLY A 420 9.18 -8.93 25.82
C GLY A 420 7.83 -9.64 25.74
N VAL A 421 6.76 -8.90 25.46
CA VAL A 421 5.40 -9.42 25.31
C VAL A 421 4.92 -9.19 23.88
N THR A 422 4.56 -10.28 23.19
CA THR A 422 4.01 -10.26 21.83
C THR A 422 2.51 -10.49 21.89
N MET A 423 1.74 -9.60 21.25
CA MET A 423 0.28 -9.71 21.14
C MET A 423 -0.13 -10.80 20.11
N GLN A 424 -1.30 -11.40 20.29
CA GLN A 424 -1.94 -12.27 19.30
C GLN A 424 -2.22 -11.54 17.98
N ALA A 425 -2.02 -12.25 16.87
CA ALA A 425 -2.29 -11.74 15.53
C ALA A 425 -3.76 -11.28 15.41
N ASN A 426 -3.97 -10.08 14.86
CA ASN A 426 -5.27 -9.40 14.75
C ASN A 426 -5.95 -9.07 16.09
N GLY A 427 -5.24 -9.13 17.22
CA GLY A 427 -5.72 -8.61 18.50
C GLY A 427 -5.89 -7.09 18.49
N ASN A 428 -6.72 -6.56 19.40
CA ASN A 428 -6.83 -5.12 19.62
C ASN A 428 -5.76 -4.67 20.62
N VAL A 429 -4.77 -3.90 20.13
CA VAL A 429 -3.64 -3.41 20.94
C VAL A 429 -4.10 -2.62 22.18
N LEU A 430 -5.23 -1.90 22.09
CA LEU A 430 -5.80 -1.11 23.19
C LEU A 430 -6.49 -1.96 24.28
N ASP A 431 -7.05 -3.11 23.92
CA ASP A 431 -7.66 -4.03 24.88
C ASP A 431 -6.55 -4.84 25.57
N PHE A 432 -5.61 -5.36 24.78
CA PHE A 432 -4.39 -6.02 25.23
C PHE A 432 -3.60 -5.17 26.22
N GLY A 433 -3.34 -3.90 25.89
CA GLY A 433 -2.60 -2.99 26.78
C GLY A 433 -3.28 -2.79 28.13
N ARG A 434 -4.60 -2.62 28.15
CA ARG A 434 -5.39 -2.48 29.39
C ARG A 434 -5.42 -3.76 30.23
N ALA A 435 -5.59 -4.92 29.59
CA ALA A 435 -5.58 -6.20 30.27
C ALA A 435 -4.20 -6.50 30.89
N LEU A 436 -3.13 -6.19 30.15
CA LEU A 436 -1.75 -6.33 30.59
C LEU A 436 -1.41 -5.37 31.75
N GLU A 437 -1.83 -4.10 31.67
CA GLU A 437 -1.64 -3.11 32.74
C GLU A 437 -2.39 -3.52 34.02
N GLN A 438 -3.65 -3.96 33.91
CA GLN A 438 -4.42 -4.47 35.04
C GLN A 438 -3.75 -5.68 35.70
N ARG A 439 -3.27 -6.63 34.90
CA ARG A 439 -2.54 -7.79 35.43
C ARG A 439 -1.24 -7.37 36.10
N LEU A 440 -0.49 -6.47 35.48
CA LEU A 440 0.78 -6.00 36.02
C LEU A 440 0.62 -5.18 37.31
N ALA A 441 -0.49 -4.44 37.46
CA ALA A 441 -0.84 -3.75 38.68
C ALA A 441 -1.07 -4.72 39.86
N GLN A 442 -1.70 -5.88 39.61
CA GLN A 442 -1.82 -6.96 40.60
C GLN A 442 -0.44 -7.56 40.91
N VAL A 443 0.33 -7.93 39.88
CA VAL A 443 1.67 -8.53 40.04
C VAL A 443 2.59 -7.62 40.87
N ARG A 444 2.59 -6.31 40.62
CA ARG A 444 3.37 -5.32 41.36
C ARG A 444 3.09 -5.28 42.87
N GLN A 445 1.89 -5.68 43.32
CA GLN A 445 1.54 -5.75 44.74
C GLN A 445 2.07 -7.01 45.43
N GLU A 446 2.37 -8.07 44.66
CA GLU A 446 2.89 -9.35 45.15
C GLU A 446 4.42 -9.49 44.99
N LEU A 447 5.10 -8.49 44.41
CA LEU A 447 6.55 -8.55 44.20
C LEU A 447 7.32 -8.48 45.53
N PRO A 448 8.46 -9.21 45.63
CA PRO A 448 9.40 -9.03 46.72
C PRO A 448 9.91 -7.58 46.80
N ALA A 449 10.15 -7.09 48.03
CA ALA A 449 10.69 -5.75 48.24
C ALA A 449 12.02 -5.56 47.51
N GLY A 450 12.16 -4.43 46.80
CA GLY A 450 13.35 -4.10 46.01
C GLY A 450 13.35 -4.63 44.57
N VAL A 451 12.31 -5.33 44.12
CA VAL A 451 12.08 -5.66 42.70
C VAL A 451 11.23 -4.56 42.05
N GLU A 452 11.76 -3.91 41.02
CA GLU A 452 11.04 -2.91 40.22
C GLU A 452 10.74 -3.43 38.80
N ILE A 453 9.53 -3.15 38.31
CA ILE A 453 9.12 -3.37 36.91
C ILE A 453 8.89 -2.04 36.22
N GLN A 454 9.86 -1.64 35.40
CA GLN A 454 9.82 -0.41 34.60
C GLN A 454 9.44 -0.74 33.15
N GLN A 455 8.45 -0.04 32.58
CA GLN A 455 8.08 -0.20 31.17
C GLN A 455 8.85 0.80 30.32
N TYR A 456 9.48 0.34 29.24
CA TYR A 456 10.31 1.20 28.38
C TYR A 456 9.92 1.17 26.90
N ALA A 457 9.10 0.20 26.47
CA ALA A 457 8.37 0.26 25.20
C ALA A 457 6.88 -0.02 25.45
N ASP A 458 6.03 0.79 24.84
CA ASP A 458 4.58 0.80 25.04
C ASP A 458 3.87 1.10 23.71
N GLN A 459 3.68 0.07 22.89
CA GLN A 459 2.91 0.21 21.65
C GLN A 459 1.44 0.57 21.91
N PRO A 460 0.73 0.00 22.91
CA PRO A 460 -0.65 0.40 23.22
C PRO A 460 -0.83 1.91 23.43
N ARG A 461 0.06 2.58 24.17
CA ARG A 461 -0.02 4.04 24.35
C ARG A 461 0.23 4.81 23.05
N VAL A 462 1.26 4.43 22.28
CA VAL A 462 1.57 5.08 20.99
C VAL A 462 0.41 4.91 20.01
N VAL A 463 -0.22 3.74 19.97
CA VAL A 463 -1.43 3.49 19.16
C VAL A 463 -2.60 4.33 19.64
N ALA A 464 -2.84 4.44 20.95
CA ALA A 464 -3.92 5.25 21.51
C ALA A 464 -3.77 6.74 21.15
N GLU A 465 -2.56 7.29 21.32
CA GLU A 465 -2.23 8.67 20.93
C GLU A 465 -2.40 8.90 19.42
N SER A 466 -1.90 7.96 18.60
CA SER A 466 -2.00 8.04 17.12
C SER A 466 -3.43 7.94 16.62
N VAL A 467 -4.25 7.07 17.22
CA VAL A 467 -5.67 6.92 16.88
C VAL A 467 -6.45 8.16 17.32
N TRP A 468 -6.13 8.75 18.47
CA TRP A 468 -6.75 10.01 18.91
C TRP A 468 -6.39 11.20 17.99
N GLU A 469 -5.11 11.38 17.66
CA GLU A 469 -4.66 12.41 16.71
C GLU A 469 -5.30 12.21 15.34
N PHE A 470 -5.42 10.96 14.88
CA PHE A 470 -6.12 10.63 13.65
C PHE A 470 -7.63 10.92 13.72
N GLU A 471 -8.35 10.45 14.75
CA GLU A 471 -9.79 10.68 14.92
C GLU A 471 -10.09 12.19 14.98
N HIS A 472 -9.22 12.98 15.64
CA HIS A 472 -9.29 14.44 15.64
C HIS A 472 -9.07 15.05 14.24
N SER A 473 -7.99 14.66 13.55
CA SER A 473 -7.66 15.15 12.20
C SER A 473 -8.75 14.79 11.17
N PHE A 474 -9.36 13.61 11.31
CA PHE A 474 -10.45 13.14 10.48
C PHE A 474 -11.73 13.95 10.71
N LEU A 475 -12.07 14.24 11.97
CA LEU A 475 -13.20 15.12 12.32
C LEU A 475 -12.97 16.56 11.85
N GLU A 476 -11.74 17.09 11.92
CA GLU A 476 -11.40 18.40 11.38
C GLU A 476 -11.55 18.43 9.86
N ALA A 477 -10.98 17.45 9.14
CA ALA A 477 -11.12 17.32 7.69
C ALA A 477 -12.60 17.22 7.27
N LEU A 478 -13.39 16.41 7.99
CA LEU A 478 -14.83 16.32 7.80
C LEU A 478 -15.53 17.66 8.04
N ALA A 479 -15.22 18.35 9.14
CA ALA A 479 -15.79 19.65 9.45
C ALA A 479 -15.48 20.70 8.37
N ILE A 480 -14.25 20.72 7.82
CA ILE A 480 -13.86 21.59 6.71
C ILE A 480 -14.67 21.27 5.45
N VAL A 481 -14.77 20.00 5.06
CA VAL A 481 -15.53 19.57 3.87
C VAL A 481 -17.02 19.91 4.01
N LEU A 482 -17.59 19.72 5.20
CA LEU A 482 -18.97 20.13 5.50
C LEU A 482 -19.13 21.66 5.48
N ALA A 483 -18.22 22.43 6.08
CA ALA A 483 -18.26 23.89 6.10
C ALA A 483 -18.20 24.48 4.69
N VAL A 484 -17.32 23.95 3.82
CA VAL A 484 -17.25 24.31 2.39
C VAL A 484 -18.57 23.95 1.69
N SER A 485 -19.10 22.75 1.92
CA SER A 485 -20.39 22.32 1.34
C SER A 485 -21.54 23.24 1.75
N PHE A 486 -21.61 23.62 3.03
CA PHE A 486 -22.61 24.55 3.55
C PHE A 486 -22.46 25.97 3.01
N LEU A 487 -21.23 26.44 2.82
CA LEU A 487 -20.92 27.78 2.30
C LEU A 487 -21.33 27.93 0.83
N PHE A 488 -21.03 26.93 -0.01
CA PHE A 488 -21.26 27.02 -1.46
C PHE A 488 -22.65 26.53 -1.89
N LEU A 489 -23.16 25.42 -1.32
CA LEU A 489 -24.46 24.87 -1.72
C LEU A 489 -25.63 25.38 -0.85
N GLY A 490 -25.33 25.87 0.37
CA GLY A 490 -26.32 26.31 1.35
C GLY A 490 -26.79 25.21 2.33
N TRP A 491 -27.57 25.60 3.33
CA TRP A 491 -27.92 24.74 4.48
C TRP A 491 -28.67 23.43 4.13
N ARG A 492 -29.61 23.47 3.17
CA ARG A 492 -30.51 22.32 2.91
C ARG A 492 -29.83 21.20 2.12
N THR A 493 -29.10 21.60 1.09
CA THR A 493 -28.25 20.77 0.23
C THR A 493 -27.04 20.26 0.98
N GLY A 494 -26.39 21.11 1.78
CA GLY A 494 -25.31 20.72 2.69
C GLY A 494 -25.72 19.61 3.67
N ILE A 495 -26.94 19.64 4.24
CA ILE A 495 -27.43 18.54 5.09
C ILE A 495 -27.54 17.21 4.32
N VAL A 496 -27.98 17.24 3.06
CA VAL A 496 -28.09 16.01 2.23
C VAL A 496 -26.72 15.40 1.97
N VAL A 497 -25.74 16.25 1.63
CA VAL A 497 -24.35 15.85 1.44
C VAL A 497 -23.76 15.33 2.76
N ALA A 498 -23.97 16.05 3.87
CA ALA A 498 -23.52 15.64 5.20
C ALA A 498 -24.07 14.26 5.62
N ALA A 499 -25.35 13.98 5.32
CA ALA A 499 -25.97 12.70 5.62
C ALA A 499 -25.43 11.53 4.77
N SER A 500 -24.89 11.80 3.56
CA SER A 500 -24.27 10.74 2.74
C SER A 500 -22.91 10.28 3.26
N VAL A 501 -22.14 11.13 3.95
CA VAL A 501 -20.77 10.79 4.37
C VAL A 501 -20.71 9.64 5.38
N PRO A 502 -21.44 9.65 6.52
CA PRO A 502 -21.48 8.52 7.44
C PRO A 502 -21.96 7.22 6.78
N LEU A 503 -22.81 7.32 5.77
CA LEU A 503 -23.35 6.16 5.05
C LEU A 503 -22.30 5.47 4.17
N VAL A 504 -21.44 6.24 3.48
CA VAL A 504 -20.31 5.66 2.73
C VAL A 504 -19.28 5.07 3.70
N LEU A 505 -18.95 5.78 4.78
CA LEU A 505 -17.99 5.30 5.79
C LEU A 505 -18.47 3.99 6.46
N ALA A 506 -19.78 3.88 6.74
CA ALA A 506 -20.40 2.65 7.24
C ALA A 506 -20.27 1.49 6.24
N LEU A 507 -20.48 1.73 4.93
CA LEU A 507 -20.26 0.71 3.90
C LEU A 507 -18.78 0.31 3.79
N VAL A 508 -17.86 1.26 3.85
CA VAL A 508 -16.41 0.97 3.79
C VAL A 508 -15.98 0.15 5.00
N ALA A 509 -16.41 0.51 6.21
CA ALA A 509 -16.15 -0.27 7.42
C ALA A 509 -16.72 -1.70 7.33
N ALA A 510 -17.91 -1.87 6.77
CA ALA A 510 -18.50 -3.19 6.54
C ALA A 510 -17.69 -4.02 5.53
N VAL A 511 -17.19 -3.42 4.45
CA VAL A 511 -16.34 -4.11 3.46
C VAL A 511 -14.95 -4.42 4.02
N MET A 512 -14.32 -3.51 4.77
CA MET A 512 -13.04 -3.74 5.44
C MET A 512 -13.15 -4.91 6.42
N TYR A 513 -14.19 -4.94 7.25
CA TYR A 513 -14.44 -6.05 8.18
C TYR A 513 -14.66 -7.39 7.45
N ALA A 514 -15.45 -7.39 6.36
CA ALA A 514 -15.67 -8.58 5.54
C ALA A 514 -14.41 -9.06 4.80
N ALA A 515 -13.49 -8.16 4.47
CA ALA A 515 -12.21 -8.46 3.84
C ALA A 515 -11.08 -8.80 4.83
N GLY A 516 -11.31 -8.66 6.14
CA GLY A 516 -10.30 -8.84 7.18
C GLY A 516 -9.23 -7.74 7.21
N TRP A 517 -9.51 -6.56 6.66
CA TRP A 517 -8.60 -5.41 6.70
C TRP A 517 -8.77 -4.65 8.00
N ASN A 518 -7.67 -4.46 8.75
CA ASN A 518 -7.67 -3.73 10.01
C ASN A 518 -7.66 -2.19 9.78
N LEU A 519 -7.94 -1.44 10.84
CA LEU A 519 -7.72 0.00 10.90
C LEU A 519 -6.29 0.27 11.39
N ASP A 520 -5.41 0.58 10.45
CA ASP A 520 -4.02 1.01 10.66
C ASP A 520 -3.79 2.45 10.13
N ARG A 521 -2.67 3.10 10.48
CA ARG A 521 -2.36 4.48 10.05
C ARG A 521 -2.50 4.72 8.54
N ILE A 522 -2.20 3.73 7.69
CA ILE A 522 -2.24 3.86 6.23
C ILE A 522 -3.67 3.71 5.72
N SER A 523 -4.42 2.72 6.22
CA SER A 523 -5.84 2.56 5.91
C SER A 523 -6.66 3.76 6.37
N LEU A 524 -6.33 4.32 7.55
CA LEU A 524 -6.90 5.55 8.08
C LEU A 524 -6.53 6.78 7.22
N GLY A 525 -5.25 6.95 6.84
CA GLY A 525 -4.83 7.99 5.89
C GLY A 525 -5.50 7.88 4.52
N ALA A 526 -5.71 6.66 4.03
CA ALA A 526 -6.46 6.37 2.81
C ALA A 526 -7.92 6.82 2.91
N LEU A 527 -8.57 6.68 4.08
CA LEU A 527 -9.91 7.21 4.33
C LEU A 527 -9.95 8.76 4.33
N ILE A 528 -8.93 9.46 4.84
CA ILE A 528 -8.84 10.93 4.72
C ILE A 528 -8.72 11.36 3.25
N ILE A 529 -7.83 10.72 2.48
CA ILE A 529 -7.66 11.00 1.05
C ILE A 529 -8.97 10.70 0.29
N ALA A 530 -9.62 9.58 0.60
CA ALA A 530 -10.89 9.21 0.01
C ALA A 530 -12.00 10.21 0.39
N LEU A 531 -12.05 10.73 1.62
CA LEU A 531 -13.10 11.65 2.07
C LEU A 531 -13.23 12.88 1.16
N GLY A 532 -12.12 13.51 0.78
CA GLY A 532 -12.14 14.66 -0.14
C GLY A 532 -12.68 14.34 -1.55
N LEU A 533 -12.51 13.10 -2.00
CA LEU A 533 -12.95 12.61 -3.31
C LEU A 533 -14.37 11.99 -3.28
N LEU A 534 -14.77 11.49 -2.11
CA LEU A 534 -16.03 10.81 -1.83
C LEU A 534 -17.20 11.79 -1.89
N VAL A 535 -17.03 13.00 -1.36
CA VAL A 535 -18.10 14.00 -1.26
C VAL A 535 -18.44 14.64 -2.62
N ASP A 536 -17.50 14.67 -3.56
CA ASP A 536 -17.66 15.26 -4.91
C ASP A 536 -18.85 14.65 -5.67
N ASP A 537 -18.94 13.32 -5.71
CA ASP A 537 -20.04 12.60 -6.37
C ASP A 537 -21.42 12.95 -5.76
N ALA A 538 -21.50 13.11 -4.44
CA ALA A 538 -22.72 13.51 -3.77
C ALA A 538 -23.08 14.98 -4.04
N ILE A 539 -22.08 15.88 -4.08
CA ILE A 539 -22.24 17.30 -4.42
C ILE A 539 -22.81 17.44 -5.83
N ILE A 540 -22.19 16.82 -6.84
CA ILE A 540 -22.61 16.89 -8.25
C ILE A 540 -24.03 16.35 -8.42
N ALA A 541 -24.38 15.24 -7.75
CA ALA A 541 -25.72 14.66 -7.81
C ALA A 541 -26.79 15.60 -7.20
N VAL A 542 -26.50 16.22 -6.04
CA VAL A 542 -27.42 17.20 -5.40
C VAL A 542 -27.54 18.46 -6.25
N GLU A 543 -26.43 19.03 -6.71
CA GLU A 543 -26.42 20.27 -7.51
C GLU A 543 -27.25 20.10 -8.78
N MET A 544 -27.02 19.04 -9.55
CA MET A 544 -27.76 18.77 -10.79
C MET A 544 -29.25 18.50 -10.54
N MET A 545 -29.64 17.93 -9.39
CA MET A 545 -31.04 17.84 -9.00
C MET A 545 -31.63 19.21 -8.65
N VAL A 546 -30.91 20.06 -7.91
CA VAL A 546 -31.37 21.38 -7.49
C VAL A 546 -31.53 22.32 -8.68
N VAL A 547 -30.55 22.39 -9.58
CA VAL A 547 -30.64 23.20 -10.82
C VAL A 547 -31.88 22.82 -11.64
N LYS A 548 -32.21 21.52 -11.73
CA LYS A 548 -33.43 21.08 -12.45
C LYS A 548 -34.72 21.36 -11.69
N LEU A 549 -34.71 21.37 -10.36
CA LEU A 549 -35.85 21.84 -9.57
C LEU A 549 -36.08 23.35 -9.74
N GLU A 550 -35.03 24.15 -9.85
CA GLU A 550 -35.10 25.60 -10.12
C GLU A 550 -35.58 25.91 -11.54
N GLU A 551 -35.20 25.09 -12.53
CA GLU A 551 -35.82 25.07 -13.87
C GLU A 551 -37.29 24.61 -13.88
N GLY A 552 -37.88 24.31 -12.72
CA GLY A 552 -39.30 23.98 -12.56
C GLY A 552 -39.67 22.52 -12.84
N TRP A 553 -38.70 21.59 -12.84
CA TRP A 553 -38.98 20.16 -13.03
C TRP A 553 -39.59 19.56 -11.75
N ASP A 554 -40.42 18.53 -11.89
CA ASP A 554 -40.89 17.75 -10.74
C ASP A 554 -39.73 16.95 -10.10
N ARG A 555 -39.81 16.70 -8.78
CA ARG A 555 -38.76 16.03 -8.00
C ARG A 555 -38.38 14.66 -8.53
N LEU A 556 -39.34 13.86 -9.02
CA LEU A 556 -39.03 12.55 -9.58
C LEU A 556 -38.35 12.69 -10.94
N ARG A 557 -38.77 13.67 -11.75
CA ARG A 557 -38.16 13.97 -13.06
C ARG A 557 -36.74 14.53 -12.93
N ALA A 558 -36.48 15.38 -11.93
CA ALA A 558 -35.15 15.90 -11.62
C ALA A 558 -34.19 14.79 -11.16
N ALA A 559 -34.61 13.92 -10.24
CA ALA A 559 -33.83 12.75 -9.82
C ALA A 559 -33.52 11.78 -10.97
N THR A 560 -34.52 11.48 -11.80
CA THR A 560 -34.36 10.64 -13.00
C THR A 560 -33.36 11.26 -13.98
N TYR A 561 -33.43 12.59 -14.18
CA TYR A 561 -32.53 13.32 -15.08
C TYR A 561 -31.08 13.28 -14.61
N ALA A 562 -30.83 13.63 -13.34
CA ALA A 562 -29.49 13.62 -12.74
C ALA A 562 -28.77 12.29 -13.03
N TYR A 563 -29.42 11.16 -12.73
CA TYR A 563 -28.89 9.84 -13.07
C TYR A 563 -28.55 9.68 -14.57
N THR A 564 -29.47 10.03 -15.46
CA THR A 564 -29.24 9.85 -16.91
C THR A 564 -28.12 10.70 -17.48
N THR A 565 -27.75 11.81 -16.83
CA THR A 565 -26.70 12.72 -17.30
C THR A 565 -25.38 12.59 -16.56
N THR A 566 -25.37 12.36 -15.24
CA THR A 566 -24.15 12.37 -14.43
C THR A 566 -23.66 11.01 -13.99
N ALA A 567 -24.54 10.01 -13.81
CA ALA A 567 -24.13 8.74 -13.18
C ALA A 567 -23.02 8.00 -13.94
N PHE A 568 -23.02 8.01 -15.28
CA PHE A 568 -21.95 7.39 -16.05
C PHE A 568 -20.65 8.23 -16.08
N PRO A 569 -20.67 9.55 -16.33
CA PRO A 569 -19.49 10.41 -16.13
C PRO A 569 -18.84 10.28 -14.74
N MET A 570 -19.64 10.32 -13.67
CA MET A 570 -19.18 10.15 -12.28
C MET A 570 -18.49 8.79 -12.07
N LEU A 571 -19.10 7.69 -12.56
CA LEU A 571 -18.49 6.36 -12.51
C LEU A 571 -17.15 6.32 -13.27
N THR A 572 -17.07 6.94 -14.44
CA THR A 572 -15.80 6.98 -15.19
C THR A 572 -14.74 7.83 -14.50
N GLY A 573 -15.13 8.92 -13.82
CA GLY A 573 -14.22 9.74 -13.01
C GLY A 573 -13.67 8.97 -11.82
N THR A 574 -14.54 8.40 -10.99
CA THR A 574 -14.15 7.60 -9.81
C THR A 574 -13.29 6.39 -10.18
N LEU A 575 -13.60 5.68 -11.27
CA LEU A 575 -12.76 4.58 -11.76
C LEU A 575 -11.39 5.03 -12.27
N VAL A 576 -11.29 6.21 -12.91
CA VAL A 576 -9.99 6.79 -13.32
C VAL A 576 -9.17 7.20 -12.11
N THR A 577 -9.79 7.82 -11.10
CA THR A 577 -9.13 8.17 -9.84
C THR A 577 -8.64 6.92 -9.10
N ALA A 578 -9.47 5.87 -8.99
CA ALA A 578 -9.05 4.58 -8.42
C ALA A 578 -7.91 3.93 -9.22
N ALA A 579 -7.96 3.99 -10.56
CA ALA A 579 -6.87 3.50 -11.41
C ALA A 579 -5.56 4.29 -11.22
N GLY A 580 -5.62 5.56 -10.81
CA GLY A 580 -4.45 6.36 -10.43
C GLY A 580 -3.67 5.78 -9.23
N PHE A 581 -4.36 5.12 -8.29
CA PHE A 581 -3.74 4.43 -7.15
C PHE A 581 -3.32 2.98 -7.47
N MET A 582 -3.74 2.41 -8.59
CA MET A 582 -3.43 1.03 -9.00
C MET A 582 -1.93 0.67 -8.96
N PRO A 583 -0.98 1.53 -9.39
CA PRO A 583 0.45 1.21 -9.34
C PRO A 583 0.96 0.93 -7.92
N VAL A 584 0.37 1.53 -6.89
CA VAL A 584 0.74 1.31 -5.48
C VAL A 584 0.18 -0.02 -4.99
N GLY A 585 -1.09 -0.32 -5.29
CA GLY A 585 -1.75 -1.56 -4.85
C GLY A 585 -1.19 -2.86 -5.45
N PHE A 586 -0.56 -2.78 -6.63
CA PHE A 586 0.06 -3.92 -7.31
C PHE A 586 1.61 -3.93 -7.25
N ALA A 587 2.22 -3.04 -6.46
CA ALA A 587 3.67 -2.97 -6.30
C ALA A 587 4.22 -4.20 -5.54
N LYS A 588 4.90 -5.11 -6.24
CA LYS A 588 5.59 -6.26 -5.65
C LYS A 588 6.89 -5.83 -4.96
N SER A 589 6.77 -5.27 -3.76
CA SER A 589 7.89 -4.87 -2.90
C SER A 589 7.43 -4.74 -1.44
N ILE A 590 8.36 -4.68 -0.48
CA ILE A 590 8.02 -4.46 0.94
C ILE A 590 7.27 -3.13 1.12
N ALA A 591 7.73 -2.05 0.45
CA ALA A 591 7.04 -0.76 0.45
C ALA A 591 5.63 -0.83 -0.19
N GLY A 592 5.42 -1.72 -1.16
CA GLY A 592 4.13 -1.99 -1.78
C GLY A 592 3.20 -2.84 -0.90
N GLN A 593 3.72 -3.77 -0.10
CA GLN A 593 2.93 -4.47 0.92
C GLN A 593 2.49 -3.52 2.04
N TYR A 594 3.36 -2.59 2.45
CA TYR A 594 3.04 -1.53 3.40
C TYR A 594 2.00 -0.55 2.82
N ALA A 595 2.30 0.15 1.73
CA ALA A 595 1.42 1.18 1.17
C ALA A 595 0.23 0.66 0.32
N GLY A 596 0.21 -0.63 -0.03
CA GLY A 596 -0.75 -1.20 -0.97
C GLY A 596 -2.21 -1.14 -0.53
N GLY A 597 -2.46 -1.07 0.78
CA GLY A 597 -3.79 -0.88 1.36
C GLY A 597 -4.49 0.39 0.87
N ILE A 598 -3.75 1.45 0.53
CA ILE A 598 -4.30 2.72 0.03
C ILE A 598 -5.15 2.48 -1.23
N PHE A 599 -4.66 1.70 -2.19
CA PHE A 599 -5.40 1.43 -3.43
C PHE A 599 -6.74 0.75 -3.16
N TRP A 600 -6.73 -0.26 -2.30
CA TRP A 600 -7.92 -1.04 -1.98
C TRP A 600 -8.95 -0.24 -1.19
N VAL A 601 -8.51 0.48 -0.15
CA VAL A 601 -9.40 1.30 0.70
C VAL A 601 -9.95 2.50 -0.09
N VAL A 602 -9.12 3.26 -0.83
CA VAL A 602 -9.60 4.37 -1.66
C VAL A 602 -10.50 3.85 -2.78
N GLY A 603 -10.12 2.79 -3.49
CA GLY A 603 -10.91 2.22 -4.59
C GLY A 603 -12.30 1.76 -4.14
N VAL A 604 -12.37 1.05 -3.01
CA VAL A 604 -13.64 0.64 -2.38
C VAL A 604 -14.45 1.86 -1.94
N ALA A 605 -13.84 2.86 -1.28
CA ALA A 605 -14.53 4.07 -0.83
C ALA A 605 -15.11 4.89 -1.99
N LEU A 606 -14.38 5.04 -3.11
CA LEU A 606 -14.86 5.74 -4.30
C LEU A 606 -16.03 5.02 -4.97
N ILE A 607 -15.92 3.70 -5.17
CA ILE A 607 -16.99 2.90 -5.79
C ILE A 607 -18.26 2.91 -4.91
N LEU A 608 -18.09 2.77 -3.59
CA LEU A 608 -19.21 2.86 -2.65
C LEU A 608 -19.81 4.28 -2.62
N SER A 609 -18.99 5.33 -2.70
CA SER A 609 -19.51 6.70 -2.79
C SER A 609 -20.39 6.91 -4.01
N TRP A 610 -19.96 6.43 -5.18
CA TRP A 610 -20.76 6.49 -6.39
C TRP A 610 -22.11 5.77 -6.23
N VAL A 611 -22.12 4.58 -5.60
CA VAL A 611 -23.37 3.85 -5.29
C VAL A 611 -24.26 4.68 -4.36
N VAL A 612 -23.70 5.32 -3.33
CA VAL A 612 -24.46 6.20 -2.41
C VAL A 612 -25.02 7.42 -3.14
N ALA A 613 -24.23 8.08 -3.98
CA ALA A 613 -24.62 9.24 -4.78
C ALA A 613 -25.72 8.92 -5.81
N VAL A 614 -25.75 7.71 -6.35
CA VAL A 614 -26.78 7.25 -7.30
C VAL A 614 -28.06 6.78 -6.60
N VAL A 615 -27.95 6.07 -5.48
CA VAL A 615 -29.10 5.39 -4.84
C VAL A 615 -29.69 6.21 -3.69
N PHE A 616 -28.87 6.67 -2.76
CA PHE A 616 -29.35 7.28 -1.51
C PHE A 616 -29.47 8.80 -1.61
N THR A 617 -28.54 9.49 -2.26
CA THR A 617 -28.56 10.95 -2.39
C THR A 617 -29.84 11.49 -3.05
N PRO A 618 -30.41 10.89 -4.13
CA PRO A 618 -31.68 11.35 -4.69
C PRO A 618 -32.88 11.15 -3.77
N TYR A 619 -32.84 10.10 -2.94
CA TYR A 619 -33.85 9.85 -1.91
C TYR A 619 -33.77 10.88 -0.77
N LEU A 620 -32.56 11.14 -0.25
CA LEU A 620 -32.30 12.15 0.79
C LEU A 620 -32.65 13.57 0.29
N ALA A 621 -32.27 13.91 -0.94
CA ALA A 621 -32.65 15.16 -1.60
C ALA A 621 -34.18 15.28 -1.78
N HIS A 622 -34.88 14.18 -2.05
CA HIS A 622 -36.35 14.18 -2.14
C HIS A 622 -37.03 14.43 -0.78
N LEU A 623 -36.48 13.92 0.33
CA LEU A 623 -36.99 14.23 1.67
C LEU A 623 -36.70 15.68 2.08
N SER A 624 -35.59 16.26 1.61
CA SER A 624 -35.28 17.66 1.89
C SER A 624 -36.40 18.60 1.36
N PRO A 625 -36.82 19.61 2.12
CA PRO A 625 -37.81 20.58 1.66
C PRO A 625 -37.16 21.58 0.68
N ALA A 626 -37.02 21.19 -0.59
CA ALA A 626 -36.66 22.11 -1.68
C ALA A 626 -37.76 23.18 -1.91
N ALA A 627 -37.35 24.32 -2.47
CA ALA A 627 -38.00 25.64 -2.34
C ALA A 627 -39.43 25.79 -2.92
N ARG A 628 -40.02 26.97 -2.66
CA ARG A 628 -41.42 27.32 -2.99
C ARG A 628 -41.70 27.14 -4.48
N ARG A 629 -42.89 26.61 -4.79
CA ARG A 629 -43.49 26.73 -6.13
C ARG A 629 -43.61 28.21 -6.53
N HIS A 630 -42.71 28.72 -7.36
CA HIS A 630 -43.06 29.88 -8.17
C HIS A 630 -44.08 29.42 -9.21
N ARG A 631 -45.37 29.66 -8.92
CA ARG A 631 -46.44 29.50 -9.90
C ARG A 631 -46.19 30.47 -11.05
N PRO A 632 -46.06 30.01 -12.31
CA PRO A 632 -46.33 30.88 -13.46
C PRO A 632 -47.86 31.09 -13.50
N GLY A 633 -48.33 32.19 -12.91
CA GLY A 633 -49.75 32.37 -12.60
C GLY A 633 -50.18 33.84 -12.61
N GLY A 634 -50.62 34.27 -13.79
CA GLY A 634 -51.03 35.63 -14.16
C GLY A 634 -51.73 36.51 -13.11
N ALA A 635 -51.25 37.75 -13.03
CA ALA A 635 -52.07 38.95 -13.01
C ALA A 635 -51.27 40.09 -13.64
N ALA A 636 -51.78 40.72 -14.69
CA ALA A 636 -51.19 41.94 -15.25
C ALA A 636 -51.93 43.16 -14.66
N PRO A 637 -51.28 44.01 -13.86
CA PRO A 637 -51.82 45.32 -13.54
C PRO A 637 -51.55 46.24 -14.72
N ARG A 638 -52.57 46.52 -15.53
CA ARG A 638 -52.54 47.70 -16.43
C ARG A 638 -52.65 48.95 -15.57
N LEU A 639 -51.56 49.69 -15.38
CA LEU A 639 -51.58 51.06 -14.87
C LEU A 639 -50.28 51.79 -15.19
N GLY A 640 -50.39 53.05 -15.63
CA GLY A 640 -49.31 54.04 -15.55
C GLY A 640 -48.16 53.91 -16.56
N ALA A 641 -48.33 54.48 -17.75
CA ALA A 641 -47.18 54.84 -18.57
C ALA A 641 -46.43 56.04 -17.97
N ARG A 642 -45.11 55.91 -17.72
CA ARG A 642 -44.09 56.96 -17.93
C ARG A 642 -42.67 56.46 -17.59
N HIS A 643 -41.71 56.93 -18.39
CA HIS A 643 -40.25 56.84 -18.18
C HIS A 643 -39.63 55.44 -17.98
N HIS A 644 -39.07 54.86 -19.04
CA HIS A 644 -37.62 54.68 -19.20
C HIS A 644 -37.31 54.15 -20.61
N CYS A 645 -37.05 55.07 -21.54
CA CYS A 645 -36.52 54.75 -22.87
C CYS A 645 -35.28 55.61 -23.12
N ALA A 646 -34.30 55.49 -22.23
CA ALA A 646 -32.99 56.09 -22.32
C ALA A 646 -31.94 55.14 -21.70
N ASP A 647 -30.81 55.05 -22.38
CA ASP A 647 -29.56 54.35 -22.06
C ASP A 647 -29.37 52.87 -22.49
N LEU A 648 -29.53 52.63 -23.80
CA LEU A 648 -28.91 51.48 -24.50
C LEU A 648 -27.78 51.92 -25.45
N ARG A 649 -26.92 52.87 -25.03
CA ARG A 649 -25.78 53.33 -25.86
C ARG A 649 -24.39 53.32 -25.21
N HIS A 650 -24.23 52.92 -23.94
CA HIS A 650 -22.90 52.98 -23.27
C HIS A 650 -22.22 51.66 -22.83
N ARG A 651 -22.69 50.47 -23.26
CA ARG A 651 -22.02 49.17 -22.98
C ARG A 651 -21.53 48.36 -24.21
N ARG A 652 -21.04 49.05 -25.25
CA ARG A 652 -20.24 48.44 -26.35
C ARG A 652 -18.96 49.23 -26.65
N ARG A 653 -18.09 49.37 -25.65
CA ARG A 653 -16.66 49.76 -25.79
C ARG A 653 -15.92 49.51 -24.47
N ARG A 654 -15.34 48.31 -24.32
CA ARG A 654 -14.24 47.89 -23.41
C ARG A 654 -14.15 46.35 -23.39
N HIS A 655 -13.64 45.78 -24.48
CA HIS A 655 -13.08 44.42 -24.56
C HIS A 655 -12.35 44.28 -25.91
N ALA A 656 -11.28 45.07 -26.07
CA ALA A 656 -10.32 44.98 -27.17
C ALA A 656 -9.11 45.86 -26.81
N GLU A 657 -8.19 45.33 -25.99
CA GLU A 657 -6.77 45.71 -25.84
C GLU A 657 -6.18 44.98 -24.62
N GLY A 658 -4.89 44.62 -24.66
CA GLY A 658 -4.16 44.15 -23.47
C GLY A 658 -3.86 42.66 -23.36
N ALA A 659 -3.19 42.06 -24.37
CA ALA A 659 -2.47 40.81 -24.20
C ALA A 659 -0.98 40.99 -24.55
N ALA A 660 -0.11 41.14 -23.55
CA ALA A 660 1.36 41.02 -23.66
C ALA A 660 2.05 40.97 -22.28
N ALA A 661 3.08 40.10 -22.16
CA ALA A 661 4.18 40.06 -21.17
C ALA A 661 3.86 40.14 -19.64
N VAL A 662 4.17 39.17 -18.75
CA VAL A 662 5.37 38.34 -18.44
C VAL A 662 6.23 38.88 -17.26
N LEU A 663 6.19 38.14 -16.14
CA LEU A 663 7.15 38.06 -14.99
C LEU A 663 7.39 39.31 -14.09
N PRO A 664 7.92 39.15 -12.86
CA PRO A 664 7.38 38.39 -11.72
C PRO A 664 7.32 39.22 -10.41
N HIS A 665 6.55 38.79 -9.40
CA HIS A 665 6.71 39.32 -8.03
C HIS A 665 7.15 38.26 -7.04
N ARG A 666 8.30 38.50 -6.40
CA ARG A 666 8.80 37.74 -5.25
C ARG A 666 8.34 38.41 -3.96
N ILE A 667 7.99 37.57 -3.00
CA ILE A 667 7.57 37.85 -1.62
C ILE A 667 8.39 38.98 -0.97
N ALA A 668 7.70 39.94 -0.34
CA ALA A 668 8.26 40.82 0.69
C ALA A 668 7.58 40.50 2.03
N ALA A 669 8.38 40.14 3.03
CA ALA A 669 7.90 39.88 4.39
C ALA A 669 7.75 41.20 5.17
N GLY A 670 6.73 41.28 6.02
CA GLY A 670 6.51 42.43 6.91
C GLY A 670 7.49 42.46 8.08
N THR A 671 7.88 43.67 8.50
CA THR A 671 8.69 43.93 9.69
C THR A 671 7.85 44.51 10.82
N ALA A 672 8.06 44.03 12.05
CA ALA A 672 7.58 44.68 13.26
C ALA A 672 8.52 44.41 14.45
N GLY A 673 9.16 45.48 14.97
CA GLY A 673 9.66 45.61 16.35
C GLY A 673 10.87 44.77 16.82
N GLY A 674 11.83 45.40 17.51
CA GLY A 674 12.72 44.67 18.44
C GLY A 674 14.23 44.99 18.43
N THR A 675 14.62 46.24 18.73
CA THR A 675 15.82 46.66 19.50
C THR A 675 17.21 45.97 19.38
N ALA A 676 18.23 46.83 19.39
CA ALA A 676 19.58 46.67 19.99
C ALA A 676 20.78 46.19 19.14
N ALA A 677 21.55 47.20 18.70
CA ALA A 677 22.99 47.36 18.90
C ALA A 677 24.06 46.62 18.04
N ALA A 678 25.09 47.43 17.73
CA ALA A 678 26.51 47.08 17.50
C ALA A 678 27.03 46.71 16.08
N ARG A 679 27.63 47.75 15.45
CA ARG A 679 28.94 47.76 14.76
C ARG A 679 29.21 46.81 13.56
N GLY A 680 29.44 47.44 12.40
CA GLY A 680 30.83 47.43 11.87
C GLY A 680 31.09 47.07 10.38
N ARG A 681 31.42 48.10 9.59
CA ARG A 681 32.36 48.10 8.43
C ARG A 681 32.10 47.18 7.21
N VAL A 682 31.45 47.78 6.22
CA VAL A 682 31.96 48.03 4.85
C VAL A 682 33.40 47.56 4.56
N LEU A 683 33.58 46.80 3.47
CA LEU A 683 34.63 47.05 2.46
C LEU A 683 34.20 46.54 1.06
N ARG A 684 34.84 47.05 0.01
CA ARG A 684 34.37 47.11 -1.39
C ARG A 684 35.55 46.81 -2.34
N ARG A 685 35.26 46.48 -3.62
CA ARG A 685 36.20 46.27 -4.77
C ARG A 685 36.83 44.86 -4.86
N HIS A 686 37.31 44.35 -6.01
CA HIS A 686 37.41 44.88 -7.40
C HIS A 686 37.04 43.80 -8.46
N ARG A 687 37.17 44.09 -9.77
CA ARG A 687 36.67 43.28 -10.91
C ARG A 687 37.64 43.28 -12.11
N ALA A 688 37.84 42.12 -12.76
CA ALA A 688 38.42 41.88 -14.11
C ALA A 688 39.91 42.27 -14.36
N PRO A 689 40.57 41.88 -15.49
CA PRO A 689 40.24 40.96 -16.60
C PRO A 689 41.03 39.61 -16.52
N GLY A 690 41.16 38.71 -17.52
CA GLY A 690 40.47 38.52 -18.82
C GLY A 690 41.41 38.42 -20.07
N GLU A 691 41.50 37.26 -20.75
CA GLU A 691 42.31 37.04 -21.98
C GLU A 691 41.70 36.01 -22.97
N ALA A 692 42.17 35.92 -24.23
CA ALA A 692 41.35 35.44 -25.37
C ALA A 692 42.00 34.46 -26.40
N ALA A 693 41.17 33.51 -26.85
CA ALA A 693 40.93 33.06 -28.25
C ALA A 693 42.03 32.48 -29.18
N ARG A 694 41.75 31.25 -29.71
CA ARG A 694 42.08 30.60 -31.02
C ARG A 694 41.62 29.12 -30.92
N GLY A 695 41.14 28.38 -31.92
CA GLY A 695 40.71 28.65 -33.30
C GLY A 695 40.30 27.33 -34.04
N ALA A 696 39.34 27.41 -34.98
CA ALA A 696 39.03 26.48 -36.11
C ALA A 696 38.81 24.95 -35.93
N ALA A 697 37.54 24.54 -36.11
CA ALA A 697 36.94 23.45 -36.93
C ALA A 697 37.70 22.14 -37.29
N GLY A 698 36.98 20.99 -37.19
CA GLY A 698 37.33 19.70 -37.81
C GLY A 698 36.29 18.58 -37.54
N GLU A 699 35.85 17.88 -38.57
CA GLU A 699 34.73 16.92 -38.64
C GLU A 699 34.90 15.59 -37.85
N GLY A 700 33.79 14.82 -37.74
CA GLY A 700 33.86 13.35 -37.82
C GLY A 700 33.43 12.54 -36.57
N PRO A 701 32.59 11.50 -36.70
CA PRO A 701 31.98 10.84 -35.53
C PRO A 701 32.57 9.47 -35.13
N GLY A 702 32.71 9.28 -33.82
CA GLY A 702 32.39 8.02 -33.14
C GLY A 702 33.46 6.91 -33.07
N HIS A 703 33.93 6.63 -31.84
CA HIS A 703 33.80 5.29 -31.24
C HIS A 703 34.21 5.26 -29.75
N ARG A 704 33.42 4.51 -28.96
CA ARG A 704 33.80 3.70 -27.78
C ARG A 704 34.40 4.36 -26.50
N VAL A 705 33.69 4.08 -25.39
CA VAL A 705 34.19 3.43 -24.15
C VAL A 705 34.67 4.30 -22.95
N LEU A 706 34.38 3.76 -21.74
CA LEU A 706 34.90 4.03 -20.38
C LEU A 706 34.37 5.22 -19.53
N HIS A 707 33.52 4.84 -18.56
CA HIS A 707 33.63 5.08 -17.11
C HIS A 707 33.57 6.50 -16.49
N ARG A 708 32.88 6.54 -15.33
CA ARG A 708 33.00 7.50 -14.20
C ARG A 708 32.65 8.96 -14.51
N LEU A 709 31.47 9.37 -14.05
CA LEU A 709 31.31 10.39 -12.99
C LEU A 709 29.86 10.42 -12.49
N HIS A 710 29.68 10.59 -11.17
CA HIS A 710 28.45 10.81 -10.38
C HIS A 710 28.12 9.78 -9.27
N ARG A 711 29.08 9.55 -8.37
CA ARG A 711 28.77 9.53 -6.92
C ARG A 711 29.05 10.93 -6.35
N ARG A 712 28.01 11.64 -5.89
CA ARG A 712 28.01 12.66 -4.80
C ARG A 712 26.75 13.52 -4.82
N ARG A 713 25.69 13.01 -4.20
CA ARG A 713 24.68 13.69 -3.35
C ARG A 713 23.71 12.62 -2.86
N TYR A 714 23.05 12.86 -1.72
CA TYR A 714 22.33 11.87 -0.91
C TYR A 714 23.22 10.84 -0.20
N ALA A 715 23.94 11.36 0.79
CA ALA A 715 24.36 10.61 1.98
C ALA A 715 24.07 11.50 3.19
N ALA A 716 22.87 11.36 3.77
CA ALA A 716 22.46 11.90 5.05
C ALA A 716 21.17 11.19 5.49
N LEU A 717 21.11 10.81 6.78
CA LEU A 717 20.10 9.99 7.46
C LEU A 717 20.11 8.47 7.14
N LEU A 718 20.07 7.70 8.24
CA LEU A 718 19.99 6.24 8.35
C LEU A 718 21.23 5.43 7.93
N SER A 719 22.28 5.53 8.77
CA SER A 719 23.30 4.48 8.93
C SER A 719 23.53 4.21 10.41
N VAL A 720 23.12 3.02 10.89
CA VAL A 720 23.47 2.50 12.21
C VAL A 720 24.60 1.49 12.01
N ASP A 721 25.83 1.90 12.29
CA ASP A 721 26.99 0.99 12.33
C ASP A 721 27.10 0.32 13.70
N PRO A 722 27.18 -1.02 13.77
CA PRO A 722 27.57 -1.72 14.99
C PRO A 722 29.09 -1.99 15.04
N ALA A 723 29.66 -1.80 16.23
CA ALA A 723 31.04 -2.10 16.64
C ALA A 723 32.15 -1.09 16.26
N GLY A 724 32.70 -0.46 17.30
CA GLY A 724 33.87 0.42 17.26
C GLY A 724 34.46 0.60 18.66
N THR A 725 35.05 -0.47 19.20
CA THR A 725 35.58 -0.56 20.58
C THR A 725 36.69 0.45 20.87
N SER A 726 36.57 1.17 21.99
CA SER A 726 37.64 1.96 22.59
C SER A 726 38.75 1.07 23.18
N GLN A 727 39.99 1.24 22.72
CA GLN A 727 41.17 0.70 23.42
C GLN A 727 41.64 1.66 24.54
N PRO A 728 42.15 1.15 25.68
CA PRO A 728 42.61 1.97 26.79
C PRO A 728 44.02 2.55 26.54
N GLY A 729 44.28 3.73 27.13
CA GLY A 729 45.50 4.50 26.88
C GLY A 729 46.77 3.89 27.48
N VAL A 730 47.78 3.68 26.64
CA VAL A 730 49.16 3.40 27.07
C VAL A 730 49.88 4.72 27.33
N ARG A 731 50.34 4.94 28.57
CA ARG A 731 51.27 6.04 28.91
C ARG A 731 52.65 5.73 28.34
N THR A 732 53.05 6.36 27.25
CA THR A 732 54.46 6.40 26.81
C THR A 732 55.18 7.60 27.43
N VAL A 733 56.21 7.31 28.22
CA VAL A 733 57.10 8.33 28.82
C VAL A 733 57.95 8.95 27.71
N ARG A 734 57.91 10.27 27.59
CA ARG A 734 58.70 11.04 26.64
C ARG A 734 60.13 11.17 27.19
N ARG A 735 61.11 10.47 26.59
CA ARG A 735 62.54 10.70 26.85
C ARG A 735 63.16 11.42 25.64
N GLN A 736 63.94 12.46 25.92
CA GLN A 736 64.71 13.21 24.92
C GLN A 736 66.01 12.46 24.56
N ASP A 737 66.71 13.04 23.56
CA ASP A 737 68.04 12.70 23.08
C ASP A 737 68.12 11.38 22.29
N GLY A 738 68.91 11.25 21.22
CA GLY A 738 69.78 12.20 20.52
C GLY A 738 70.27 11.51 19.23
N GLY A 739 70.61 12.26 18.19
CA GLY A 739 70.84 11.68 16.85
C GLY A 739 72.15 10.92 16.66
N TYR A 740 72.15 9.96 15.74
CA TYR A 740 72.94 10.03 14.50
C TYR A 740 72.29 9.17 13.40
#